data_AF-A0AAV7B388-F1
#
_entry.id   AF-A0AAV7B388-F1
#
_cell.length_a   1.000
_cell.length_b   1.000
_cell.length_c   1.000
_cell.angle_alpha   90.00
_cell.angle_beta   90.00
_cell.angle_gamma   90.00
#
_symmetry.space_group_name_H-M   'P 1'
#
loop_
_entity.id
_entity.type
_entity.pdbx_description
1 polymer ?
#
loop_
_entity_poly.entity_id
_entity_poly.type
_entity_poly.pdbx_seq_one_letter_code
_entity_poly.pdbx_strand_id
1 'polypeptide(L)'
;MMLPEEADLSEQLAKKEQEWKQLQQRQILSLQQNLKDAMKNLQEQKAKFNTLKKDFTHNLKVLGERDRELEQYEVMFHRLKVLENTKQSEISDLKIQMEKLQQEVRREKKKCDDLQSHYQRKVKEHQLDLERVNSSKNGDIDRLREEYEKVKRQLERTIEEVQGDLSLQRQELSLEFDCEMKKREHEFRLRLDEMSTLVLSHELKVKLLTKELEVMREMELKGAETIQEKESSNQRLQEALRLKECELKELSAVKDARVKELEEKLQSAQHQMKKQEETFQRKHMQLDRLTREKEAALGSMKKAHSEHVQQLEKQIQELRMCVETLQAERKRSESSHKTGLEEKDSAIQRLQDDVTTLKNGWDSYVTQVSKDTVHKDLQIQALQDQEQKMKADLVKYQKDIERYQQQLACSLERERILEQARVQVELDWQKRCEQVEKAQYQKSEELIENLTKAKEQLEAETKEKDRRLNEMQLLVSTVSWERDQALKVTSKYPGEQTPGTAPDFASKGIQKLQEQNSELREVIGQMRKDMESLCEQMSPPPPEGEETASSKTTENEGTDDYVKSLEAEIRDLKQKNRLTEEKLQEALAPKVHPELPTTTKPVSPDNMYIQNHISSLNETIGALRADKVASAASYKKLEARAAHLESMVTELTHKIQQKQAEINQLQFQLNSETRHNQATISSLRQRQSELEMQLTEARKEAEEFFKGNLKQNLETVELGNEVSALKLELASQRFPVVLSETATVKELREEILTLRQQLVALTSPSGGPADPYILRNKLKEAVKKISQLSLEKQQLIDMGNRLRAELVAPEGYTSKTSAPPALQNSPSKPQAAESQSRLSALEGLQYQLTSQELQFAQYQKSPNLSARDRSTAKKQSAGSGSAAAMQLSTTEEPKGTRKENISPSPRGHVINSSRSIHSGTSWIEGESSLQEVWKILDMGSSPSLISSQDDAPQATTTRSHPGPRNQNTKPSAVRKGPEKPGQSPNIRQGKGRGSQGTPKIRNYNIRD
;
A
#
# COMPACT_ATOMS: atom_id res chain seq x y z
N MET A 1 -191.28 107.84 87.66
CA MET A 1 -192.31 106.81 87.40
C MET A 1 -191.62 105.49 87.07
N MET A 2 -192.37 104.38 87.06
CA MET A 2 -191.85 103.00 86.91
C MET A 2 -191.11 102.72 85.59
N LEU A 3 -189.90 102.11 85.68
CA LEU A 3 -189.28 101.13 84.74
C LEU A 3 -189.00 101.55 83.27
N PRO A 4 -188.25 100.76 82.46
CA PRO A 4 -187.24 99.71 82.76
C PRO A 4 -185.87 99.92 82.04
N GLU A 5 -184.73 99.49 82.63
CA GLU A 5 -183.40 99.56 81.97
C GLU A 5 -182.46 98.34 82.16
N GLU A 6 -182.80 97.31 82.93
CA GLU A 6 -181.81 96.30 83.40
C GLU A 6 -181.41 95.18 82.42
N ALA A 7 -182.08 95.02 81.27
CA ALA A 7 -181.88 93.86 80.40
C ALA A 7 -180.58 93.89 79.56
N ASP A 8 -180.20 95.07 79.06
CA ASP A 8 -179.27 95.25 77.93
C ASP A 8 -177.78 95.06 78.32
N LEU A 9 -177.46 95.26 79.60
CA LEU A 9 -176.09 95.15 80.13
C LEU A 9 -175.60 93.69 80.25
N SER A 10 -176.52 92.74 80.43
CA SER A 10 -176.17 91.31 80.59
C SER A 10 -175.66 90.66 79.30
N GLU A 11 -176.23 91.05 78.14
CA GLU A 11 -175.91 90.45 76.86
C GLU A 11 -174.51 90.83 76.35
N GLN A 12 -174.02 92.03 76.70
CA GLN A 12 -172.67 92.48 76.36
C GLN A 12 -171.59 91.73 77.13
N LEU A 13 -171.82 91.42 78.41
CA LEU A 13 -170.90 90.61 79.23
C LEU A 13 -170.75 89.20 78.67
N ALA A 14 -171.85 88.55 78.30
CA ALA A 14 -171.83 87.21 77.69
C ALA A 14 -171.03 87.19 76.37
N LYS A 15 -171.20 88.21 75.51
CA LYS A 15 -170.41 88.35 74.26
C LYS A 15 -168.92 88.52 74.55
N LYS A 16 -168.53 89.33 75.53
CA LYS A 16 -167.11 89.50 75.92
C LYS A 16 -166.50 88.25 76.55
N GLU A 17 -167.26 87.49 77.32
CA GLU A 17 -166.82 86.19 77.85
C GLU A 17 -166.63 85.17 76.72
N GLN A 18 -167.51 85.17 75.71
CA GLN A 18 -167.37 84.31 74.53
C GLN A 18 -166.16 84.70 73.67
N GLU A 19 -165.92 85.99 73.43
CA GLU A 19 -164.72 86.49 72.74
C GLU A 19 -163.44 86.08 73.49
N TRP A 20 -163.41 86.24 74.83
CA TRP A 20 -162.29 85.83 75.65
C TRP A 20 -162.04 84.32 75.59
N LYS A 21 -163.08 83.49 75.68
CA LYS A 21 -162.99 82.04 75.49
C LYS A 21 -162.49 81.66 74.10
N GLN A 22 -162.94 82.34 73.04
CA GLN A 22 -162.44 82.12 71.68
C GLN A 22 -160.96 82.51 71.52
N LEU A 23 -160.53 83.64 72.09
CA LEU A 23 -159.13 84.05 72.09
C LEU A 23 -158.25 83.07 72.89
N GLN A 24 -158.70 82.66 74.07
CA GLN A 24 -158.03 81.63 74.88
C GLN A 24 -157.92 80.31 74.11
N GLN A 25 -158.99 79.89 73.42
CA GLN A 25 -158.99 78.65 72.64
C GLN A 25 -158.11 78.75 71.38
N ARG A 26 -158.06 79.90 70.69
CA ARG A 26 -157.07 80.18 69.63
C ARG A 26 -155.63 80.15 70.16
N GLN A 27 -155.39 80.72 71.35
CA GLN A 27 -154.07 80.68 72.00
C GLN A 27 -153.67 79.25 72.39
N ILE A 28 -154.60 78.46 72.94
CA ILE A 28 -154.39 77.03 73.23
C ILE A 28 -154.09 76.25 71.95
N LEU A 29 -154.86 76.44 70.87
CA LEU A 29 -154.61 75.78 69.59
C LEU A 29 -153.27 76.19 68.97
N SER A 30 -152.91 77.47 69.02
CA SER A 30 -151.59 77.95 68.56
C SER A 30 -150.45 77.37 69.39
N LEU A 31 -150.57 77.31 70.72
CA LEU A 31 -149.58 76.68 71.60
C LEU A 31 -149.49 75.17 71.37
N GLN A 32 -150.62 74.48 71.13
CA GLN A 32 -150.64 73.05 70.78
C GLN A 32 -150.00 72.80 69.41
N GLN A 33 -150.20 73.67 68.42
CA GLN A 33 -149.56 73.57 67.12
C GLN A 33 -148.05 73.84 67.23
N ASN A 34 -147.64 74.92 67.88
CA ASN A 34 -146.24 75.22 68.16
C ASN A 34 -145.55 74.07 68.92
N LEU A 35 -146.24 73.42 69.86
CA LEU A 35 -145.73 72.27 70.61
C LEU A 35 -145.60 71.03 69.71
N LYS A 36 -146.56 70.76 68.81
CA LYS A 36 -146.44 69.70 67.79
C LYS A 36 -145.28 69.96 66.83
N ASP A 37 -145.12 71.18 66.34
CA ASP A 37 -144.06 71.55 65.41
C ASP A 37 -142.69 71.53 66.10
N ALA A 38 -142.60 71.93 67.37
CA ALA A 38 -141.40 71.75 68.19
C ALA A 38 -141.08 70.26 68.44
N MET A 39 -142.09 69.42 68.70
CA MET A 39 -141.91 67.95 68.83
C MET A 39 -141.46 67.32 67.50
N LYS A 40 -142.03 67.73 66.36
CA LYS A 40 -141.63 67.28 65.03
C LYS A 40 -140.20 67.69 64.71
N ASN A 41 -139.84 68.96 64.92
CA ASN A 41 -138.48 69.45 64.78
C ASN A 41 -137.50 68.69 65.70
N LEU A 42 -137.89 68.40 66.95
CA LEU A 42 -137.08 67.58 67.86
C LEU A 42 -136.92 66.13 67.37
N GLN A 43 -137.95 65.52 66.77
CA GLN A 43 -137.87 64.20 66.15
C GLN A 43 -136.98 64.21 64.89
N GLU A 44 -137.11 65.21 64.02
CA GLU A 44 -136.27 65.39 62.83
C GLU A 44 -134.80 65.62 63.20
N GLN A 45 -134.51 66.43 64.22
CA GLN A 45 -133.14 66.63 64.69
C GLN A 45 -132.58 65.38 65.39
N LYS A 46 -133.40 64.63 66.15
CA LYS A 46 -133.00 63.30 66.67
C LYS A 46 -132.74 62.30 65.54
N ALA A 47 -133.52 62.32 64.46
CA ALA A 47 -133.30 61.47 63.29
C ALA A 47 -132.00 61.84 62.57
N LYS A 48 -131.78 63.13 62.26
CA LYS A 48 -130.52 63.64 61.67
C LYS A 48 -129.31 63.30 62.54
N PHE A 49 -129.39 63.50 63.85
CA PHE A 49 -128.33 63.11 64.80
C PHE A 49 -128.09 61.61 64.80
N ASN A 50 -129.13 60.77 64.73
CA ASN A 50 -129.00 59.32 64.67
C ASN A 50 -128.40 58.83 63.33
N THR A 51 -128.71 59.47 62.20
CA THR A 51 -128.06 59.20 60.91
C THR A 51 -126.59 59.60 60.96
N LEU A 52 -126.28 60.84 61.34
CA LEU A 52 -124.91 61.33 61.49
C LEU A 52 -124.09 60.47 62.47
N LYS A 53 -124.70 59.99 63.56
CA LYS A 53 -124.08 59.02 64.49
C LYS A 53 -123.78 57.68 63.81
N LYS A 54 -124.67 57.15 62.97
CA LYS A 54 -124.40 55.94 62.18
C LYS A 54 -123.24 56.18 61.22
N ASP A 55 -123.24 57.29 60.49
CA ASP A 55 -122.21 57.63 59.51
C ASP A 55 -120.84 57.78 60.17
N PHE A 56 -120.74 58.49 61.31
CA PHE A 56 -119.52 58.52 62.11
C PHE A 56 -119.08 57.13 62.59
N THR A 57 -120.00 56.27 63.06
CA THR A 57 -119.64 54.89 63.45
C THR A 57 -119.30 53.98 62.27
N HIS A 58 -119.71 54.30 61.05
CA HIS A 58 -119.30 53.58 59.84
C HIS A 58 -117.92 54.06 59.39
N ASN A 59 -117.70 55.36 59.27
CA ASN A 59 -116.40 55.94 58.91
C ASN A 59 -115.31 55.52 59.90
N LEU A 60 -115.60 55.47 61.20
CA LEU A 60 -114.65 55.00 62.22
C LEU A 60 -114.33 53.49 62.09
N LYS A 61 -115.27 52.67 61.60
CA LYS A 61 -115.00 51.25 61.28
C LYS A 61 -114.12 51.12 60.04
N VAL A 62 -114.45 51.84 58.96
CA VAL A 62 -113.70 51.83 57.70
C VAL A 62 -112.26 52.33 57.91
N LEU A 63 -112.07 53.37 58.73
CA LEU A 63 -110.73 53.81 59.16
C LEU A 63 -110.00 52.67 59.90
N GLY A 64 -110.62 52.05 60.91
CA GLY A 64 -110.00 50.93 61.62
C GLY A 64 -109.80 49.66 60.77
N GLU A 65 -110.55 49.45 59.70
CA GLU A 65 -110.31 48.41 58.70
C GLU A 65 -109.06 48.74 57.86
N ARG A 66 -108.98 49.97 57.35
CA ARG A 66 -107.81 50.46 56.62
C ARG A 66 -106.54 50.50 57.47
N ASP A 67 -106.63 50.86 58.74
CA ASP A 67 -105.49 50.86 59.67
C ASP A 67 -104.96 49.42 59.84
N ARG A 68 -105.85 48.42 59.99
CA ARG A 68 -105.46 46.99 60.03
C ARG A 68 -104.91 46.45 58.70
N GLU A 69 -105.35 46.97 57.57
CA GLU A 69 -104.75 46.66 56.26
C GLU A 69 -103.34 47.24 56.15
N LEU A 70 -103.14 48.48 56.60
CA LEU A 70 -101.81 49.12 56.67
C LEU A 70 -100.88 48.35 57.62
N GLU A 71 -101.34 47.97 58.83
CA GLU A 71 -100.60 47.10 59.75
C GLU A 71 -100.18 45.77 59.07
N GLN A 72 -101.07 45.14 58.29
CA GLN A 72 -100.75 43.93 57.53
C GLN A 72 -99.69 44.17 56.45
N TYR A 73 -99.79 45.27 55.69
CA TYR A 73 -98.78 45.64 54.70
C TYR A 73 -97.44 46.00 55.35
N GLU A 74 -97.43 46.67 56.50
CA GLU A 74 -96.23 46.95 57.27
C GLU A 74 -95.57 45.64 57.77
N VAL A 75 -96.33 44.71 58.34
CA VAL A 75 -95.81 43.40 58.77
C VAL A 75 -95.25 42.60 57.58
N MET A 76 -95.95 42.59 56.45
CA MET A 76 -95.48 41.92 55.23
C MET A 76 -94.23 42.59 54.64
N PHE A 77 -94.15 43.92 54.64
CA PHE A 77 -92.96 44.67 54.22
C PHE A 77 -91.77 44.37 55.13
N HIS A 78 -91.94 44.41 56.46
CA HIS A 78 -90.88 44.04 57.39
C HIS A 78 -90.42 42.58 57.19
N ARG A 79 -91.35 41.64 56.98
CA ARG A 79 -91.02 40.23 56.69
C ARG A 79 -90.23 40.07 55.39
N LEU A 80 -90.65 40.75 54.32
CA LEU A 80 -89.93 40.76 53.04
C LEU A 80 -88.56 41.42 53.17
N LYS A 81 -88.44 42.51 53.95
CA LYS A 81 -87.16 43.20 54.19
C LYS A 81 -86.18 42.35 54.99
N VAL A 82 -86.66 41.58 55.98
CA VAL A 82 -85.83 40.59 56.69
C VAL A 82 -85.39 39.49 55.73
N LEU A 83 -86.28 38.95 54.89
CA LEU A 83 -85.93 37.95 53.87
C LEU A 83 -84.89 38.47 52.88
N GLU A 84 -85.08 39.67 52.32
CA GLU A 84 -84.11 40.34 51.44
C GLU A 84 -82.75 40.50 52.13
N ASN A 85 -82.72 41.00 53.37
CA ASN A 85 -81.48 41.15 54.14
C ASN A 85 -80.79 39.79 54.38
N THR A 86 -81.53 38.73 54.71
CA THR A 86 -80.94 37.38 54.89
C THR A 86 -80.36 36.84 53.58
N LYS A 87 -81.05 37.01 52.45
CA LYS A 87 -80.55 36.61 51.14
C LYS A 87 -79.34 37.45 50.72
N GLN A 88 -79.30 38.73 51.05
CA GLN A 88 -78.14 39.59 50.82
C GLN A 88 -76.92 39.18 51.68
N SER A 89 -77.13 38.72 52.92
CA SER A 89 -76.04 38.11 53.71
C SER A 89 -75.58 36.78 53.12
N GLU A 90 -76.49 35.88 52.72
CA GLU A 90 -76.13 34.61 52.06
C GLU A 90 -75.33 34.84 50.77
N ILE A 91 -75.75 35.80 49.93
CA ILE A 91 -75.01 36.21 48.72
C ILE A 91 -73.63 36.77 49.06
N SER A 92 -73.50 37.50 50.17
CA SER A 92 -72.21 38.06 50.61
C SER A 92 -71.26 36.97 51.12
N ASP A 93 -71.77 36.03 51.92
CA ASP A 93 -71.01 34.87 52.39
C ASP A 93 -70.58 33.96 51.23
N LEU A 94 -71.47 33.69 50.26
CA LEU A 94 -71.14 32.94 49.04
C LEU A 94 -70.11 33.66 48.17
N LYS A 95 -70.17 34.99 48.05
CA LYS A 95 -69.12 35.79 47.37
C LYS A 95 -67.77 35.66 48.08
N ILE A 96 -67.74 35.76 49.41
CA ILE A 96 -66.52 35.60 50.21
C ILE A 96 -65.96 34.17 50.08
N GLN A 97 -66.81 33.14 50.08
CA GLN A 97 -66.40 31.76 49.85
C GLN A 97 -65.84 31.56 48.43
N MET A 98 -66.51 32.10 47.41
CA MET A 98 -66.03 32.06 46.03
C MET A 98 -64.67 32.78 45.89
N GLU A 99 -64.48 33.94 46.52
CA GLU A 99 -63.20 34.64 46.48
C GLU A 99 -62.08 33.88 47.22
N LYS A 100 -62.38 33.27 48.37
CA LYS A 100 -61.44 32.36 49.08
C LYS A 100 -61.02 31.17 48.21
N LEU A 101 -61.98 30.47 47.62
CA LEU A 101 -61.71 29.33 46.72
C LEU A 101 -60.92 29.78 45.47
N GLN A 102 -61.26 30.92 44.86
CA GLN A 102 -60.46 31.49 43.78
C GLN A 102 -59.03 31.84 44.23
N GLN A 103 -58.85 32.33 45.47
CA GLN A 103 -57.53 32.61 46.02
C GLN A 103 -56.73 31.32 46.27
N GLU A 104 -57.37 30.25 46.73
CA GLU A 104 -56.77 28.91 46.85
C GLU A 104 -56.38 28.34 45.48
N VAL A 105 -57.27 28.38 44.49
CA VAL A 105 -56.95 27.97 43.10
C VAL A 105 -55.78 28.79 42.52
N ARG A 106 -55.71 30.11 42.78
CA ARG A 106 -54.57 30.94 42.39
C ARG A 106 -53.28 30.56 43.14
N ARG A 107 -53.34 30.16 44.41
CA ARG A 107 -52.18 29.65 45.17
C ARG A 107 -51.71 28.31 44.62
N GLU A 108 -52.62 27.39 44.36
CA GLU A 108 -52.27 26.05 43.89
C GLU A 108 -51.72 26.09 42.47
N LYS A 109 -52.30 26.91 41.58
CA LYS A 109 -51.72 27.19 40.27
C LYS A 109 -50.28 27.70 40.37
N LYS A 110 -50.00 28.68 41.25
CA LYS A 110 -48.63 29.15 41.48
C LYS A 110 -47.69 28.04 41.93
N LYS A 111 -48.10 27.19 42.88
CA LYS A 111 -47.29 26.02 43.30
C LYS A 111 -47.02 25.05 42.14
N CYS A 112 -48.01 24.81 41.27
CA CYS A 112 -47.82 23.98 40.08
C CYS A 112 -46.85 24.62 39.08
N ASP A 113 -46.98 25.92 38.82
CA ASP A 113 -46.09 26.70 37.94
C ASP A 113 -44.64 26.72 38.51
N ASP A 114 -44.47 26.89 39.83
CA ASP A 114 -43.19 26.84 40.55
C ASP A 114 -42.56 25.43 40.48
N LEU A 115 -43.36 24.38 40.66
CA LEU A 115 -42.93 22.99 40.59
C LEU A 115 -42.53 22.58 39.16
N GLN A 116 -43.29 23.02 38.16
CA GLN A 116 -42.94 22.85 36.75
C GLN A 116 -41.63 23.57 36.42
N SER A 117 -41.46 24.81 36.88
CA SER A 117 -40.23 25.60 36.70
C SER A 117 -39.02 24.97 37.42
N HIS A 118 -39.24 24.30 38.56
CA HIS A 118 -38.21 23.50 39.24
C HIS A 118 -37.83 22.23 38.46
N TYR A 119 -38.80 21.48 37.93
CA TYR A 119 -38.50 20.32 37.06
C TYR A 119 -37.78 20.74 35.78
N GLN A 120 -38.20 21.82 35.13
CA GLN A 120 -37.52 22.35 33.94
C GLN A 120 -36.07 22.77 34.24
N ARG A 121 -35.79 23.35 35.41
CA ARG A 121 -34.41 23.64 35.85
C ARG A 121 -33.60 22.36 36.03
N LYS A 122 -34.13 21.36 36.75
CA LYS A 122 -33.44 20.06 36.93
C LYS A 122 -33.15 19.33 35.62
N VAL A 123 -34.07 19.38 34.65
CA VAL A 123 -33.83 18.80 33.31
C VAL A 123 -32.68 19.53 32.61
N LYS A 124 -32.61 20.87 32.67
CA LYS A 124 -31.48 21.64 32.11
C LYS A 124 -30.17 21.38 32.85
N GLU A 125 -30.18 21.25 34.17
CA GLU A 125 -29.01 20.89 34.97
C GLU A 125 -28.47 19.51 34.55
N HIS A 126 -29.35 18.49 34.44
CA HIS A 126 -28.95 17.16 33.96
C HIS A 126 -28.49 17.14 32.49
N GLN A 127 -29.06 17.98 31.62
CA GLN A 127 -28.58 18.16 30.24
C GLN A 127 -27.15 18.71 30.23
N LEU A 128 -26.87 19.77 31.00
CA LEU A 128 -25.52 20.36 31.13
C LEU A 128 -24.51 19.38 31.76
N ASP A 129 -24.93 18.55 32.71
CA ASP A 129 -24.06 17.51 33.29
C ASP A 129 -23.75 16.40 32.27
N LEU A 130 -24.72 15.99 31.46
CA LEU A 130 -24.49 15.04 30.35
C LEU A 130 -23.55 15.64 29.30
N GLU A 131 -23.73 16.91 28.91
CA GLU A 131 -22.84 17.63 28.00
C GLU A 131 -21.41 17.75 28.58
N ARG A 132 -21.26 18.00 29.89
CA ARG A 132 -19.97 18.01 30.60
C ARG A 132 -19.29 16.64 30.61
N VAL A 133 -20.04 15.57 30.85
CA VAL A 133 -19.51 14.19 30.83
C VAL A 133 -19.14 13.78 29.40
N ASN A 134 -19.96 14.12 28.40
CA ASN A 134 -19.70 13.81 27.00
C ASN A 134 -18.49 14.58 26.47
N SER A 135 -18.37 15.87 26.76
CA SER A 135 -17.19 16.67 26.39
C SER A 135 -15.90 16.19 27.06
N SER A 136 -15.95 15.79 28.33
CA SER A 136 -14.80 15.15 29.00
C SER A 136 -14.42 13.84 28.32
N LYS A 137 -15.38 12.94 28.09
CA LYS A 137 -15.13 11.64 27.43
C LYS A 137 -14.64 11.78 26.00
N ASN A 138 -15.17 12.74 25.24
CA ASN A 138 -14.67 13.03 23.89
C ASN A 138 -13.22 13.53 23.95
N GLY A 139 -12.89 14.44 24.87
CA GLY A 139 -11.50 14.88 25.09
C GLY A 139 -10.56 13.74 25.50
N ASP A 140 -11.03 12.77 26.29
CA ASP A 140 -10.27 11.57 26.64
C ASP A 140 -10.11 10.61 25.44
N ILE A 141 -11.15 10.47 24.60
CA ILE A 141 -11.08 9.72 23.33
C ILE A 141 -10.08 10.37 22.36
N ASP A 142 -10.07 11.69 22.25
CA ASP A 142 -9.17 12.43 21.37
C ASP A 142 -7.71 12.33 21.86
N ARG A 143 -7.47 12.40 23.17
CA ARG A 143 -6.15 12.11 23.78
C ARG A 143 -5.68 10.69 23.46
N LEU A 144 -6.54 9.68 23.63
CA LEU A 144 -6.21 8.28 23.33
C LEU A 144 -5.96 8.06 21.83
N ARG A 145 -6.68 8.76 20.95
CA ARG A 145 -6.42 8.76 19.50
C ARG A 145 -5.07 9.39 19.17
N GLU A 146 -4.72 10.52 19.81
CA GLU A 146 -3.40 11.14 19.66
C GLU A 146 -2.27 10.23 20.15
N GLU A 147 -2.43 9.58 21.31
CA GLU A 147 -1.45 8.63 21.85
C GLU A 147 -1.29 7.42 20.95
N TYR A 148 -2.40 6.83 20.47
CA TYR A 148 -2.39 5.75 19.49
C TYR A 148 -1.66 6.15 18.19
N GLU A 149 -1.97 7.32 17.62
CA GLU A 149 -1.30 7.82 16.42
C GLU A 149 0.16 8.27 16.68
N LYS A 150 0.56 8.58 17.91
CA LYS A 150 1.97 8.79 18.30
C LYS A 150 2.73 7.46 18.34
N VAL A 151 2.17 6.43 18.97
CA VAL A 151 2.75 5.08 19.04
C VAL A 151 2.81 4.42 17.67
N LYS A 152 1.74 4.53 16.86
CA LYS A 152 1.71 4.04 15.48
C LYS A 152 2.84 4.64 14.63
N ARG A 153 3.01 5.97 14.65
CA ARG A 153 4.14 6.64 13.96
C ARG A 153 5.51 6.30 14.53
N GLN A 154 5.61 5.85 15.78
CA GLN A 154 6.86 5.33 16.34
C GLN A 154 7.14 3.92 15.80
N LEU A 155 6.13 3.05 15.78
CA LEU A 155 6.24 1.69 15.24
C LEU A 155 6.55 1.70 13.73
N GLU A 156 5.86 2.54 12.95
CA GLU A 156 6.14 2.76 11.52
C GLU A 156 7.61 3.14 11.30
N ARG A 157 8.14 4.12 12.05
CA ARG A 157 9.57 4.48 11.99
C ARG A 157 10.51 3.36 12.40
N THR A 158 10.23 2.61 13.48
CA THR A 158 11.08 1.45 13.85
C THR A 158 11.03 0.32 12.81
N ILE A 159 9.95 0.21 12.03
CA ILE A 159 9.85 -0.74 10.91
C ILE A 159 10.69 -0.23 9.73
N GLU A 160 10.63 1.06 9.40
CA GLU A 160 11.47 1.70 8.37
C GLU A 160 12.96 1.61 8.72
N GLU A 161 13.33 1.86 9.98
CA GLU A 161 14.70 1.72 10.51
C GLU A 161 15.20 0.26 10.37
N VAL A 162 14.43 -0.73 10.85
CA VAL A 162 14.80 -2.15 10.75
C VAL A 162 14.81 -2.67 9.30
N GLN A 163 13.95 -2.14 8.42
CA GLN A 163 14.01 -2.43 6.98
C GLN A 163 15.26 -1.82 6.34
N GLY A 164 15.65 -0.61 6.76
CA GLY A 164 16.91 0.04 6.41
C GLY A 164 18.10 -0.83 6.80
N ASP A 165 18.21 -1.20 8.07
CA ASP A 165 19.28 -2.08 8.58
C ASP A 165 19.34 -3.43 7.85
N LEU A 166 18.18 -4.05 7.58
CA LEU A 166 18.13 -5.31 6.82
C LEU A 166 18.55 -5.13 5.35
N SER A 167 18.29 -3.97 4.76
CA SER A 167 18.74 -3.65 3.40
C SER A 167 20.26 -3.40 3.35
N LEU A 168 20.81 -2.74 4.37
CA LEU A 168 22.26 -2.56 4.54
C LEU A 168 22.95 -3.89 4.74
N GLN A 169 22.48 -4.75 5.66
CA GLN A 169 23.04 -6.10 5.88
C GLN A 169 23.02 -6.96 4.60
N ARG A 170 21.97 -6.86 3.77
CA ARG A 170 21.93 -7.54 2.47
C ARG A 170 22.98 -6.97 1.51
N GLN A 171 23.11 -5.65 1.43
CA GLN A 171 24.12 -5.00 0.59
C GLN A 171 25.54 -5.35 1.05
N GLU A 172 25.81 -5.33 2.36
CA GLU A 172 27.09 -5.72 2.97
C GLU A 172 27.43 -7.17 2.64
N LEU A 173 26.51 -8.12 2.88
CA LEU A 173 26.72 -9.53 2.53
C LEU A 173 26.95 -9.73 1.02
N SER A 174 26.20 -9.03 0.15
CA SER A 174 26.45 -9.06 -1.30
C SER A 174 27.84 -8.52 -1.66
N LEU A 175 28.28 -7.40 -1.05
CA LEU A 175 29.62 -6.85 -1.26
C LEU A 175 30.71 -7.78 -0.71
N GLU A 176 30.49 -8.46 0.42
CA GLU A 176 31.41 -9.47 0.96
C GLU A 176 31.52 -10.68 0.02
N PHE A 177 30.41 -11.19 -0.50
CA PHE A 177 30.42 -12.25 -1.51
C PHE A 177 31.14 -11.81 -2.79
N ASP A 178 30.87 -10.62 -3.31
CA ASP A 178 31.57 -10.06 -4.48
C ASP A 178 33.08 -9.91 -4.23
N CYS A 179 33.47 -9.43 -3.04
CA CYS A 179 34.87 -9.30 -2.66
C CYS A 179 35.57 -10.66 -2.54
N GLU A 180 34.89 -11.67 -1.98
CA GLU A 180 35.43 -13.01 -1.83
C GLU A 180 35.48 -13.78 -3.17
N MET A 181 34.49 -13.60 -4.04
CA MET A 181 34.51 -14.12 -5.40
C MET A 181 35.65 -13.49 -6.21
N LYS A 182 35.80 -12.15 -6.18
CA LYS A 182 36.93 -11.45 -6.83
C LYS A 182 38.30 -11.90 -6.28
N LYS A 183 38.41 -12.17 -4.97
CA LYS A 183 39.62 -12.78 -4.38
C LYS A 183 39.89 -14.17 -4.93
N ARG A 184 38.91 -15.08 -4.95
CA ARG A 184 39.10 -16.43 -5.49
C ARG A 184 39.38 -16.45 -6.98
N GLU A 185 38.72 -15.60 -7.77
CA GLU A 185 39.06 -15.41 -9.17
C GLU A 185 40.50 -14.92 -9.34
N HIS A 186 40.96 -13.98 -8.51
CA HIS A 186 42.34 -13.52 -8.55
C HIS A 186 43.33 -14.63 -8.13
N GLU A 187 43.02 -15.43 -7.11
CA GLU A 187 43.82 -16.60 -6.73
C GLU A 187 43.87 -17.65 -7.85
N PHE A 188 42.75 -17.93 -8.53
CA PHE A 188 42.73 -18.86 -9.67
C PHE A 188 43.51 -18.30 -10.86
N ARG A 189 43.39 -17.00 -11.16
CA ARG A 189 44.22 -16.31 -12.18
C ARG A 189 45.71 -16.39 -11.83
N LEU A 190 46.09 -16.11 -10.58
CA LEU A 190 47.48 -16.20 -10.14
C LEU A 190 48.01 -17.64 -10.24
N ARG A 191 47.24 -18.66 -9.84
CA ARG A 191 47.62 -20.07 -10.03
C ARG A 191 47.70 -20.47 -11.49
N LEU A 192 46.86 -19.90 -12.36
CA LEU A 192 46.93 -20.11 -13.81
C LEU A 192 48.23 -19.51 -14.38
N ASP A 193 48.61 -18.31 -13.95
CA ASP A 193 49.85 -17.64 -14.34
C ASP A 193 51.10 -18.37 -13.78
N GLU A 194 51.06 -18.83 -12.54
CA GLU A 194 52.09 -19.68 -11.91
C GLU A 194 52.26 -21.00 -12.68
N MET A 195 51.16 -21.69 -13.02
CA MET A 195 51.22 -22.91 -13.82
C MET A 195 51.67 -22.64 -15.26
N SER A 196 51.26 -21.53 -15.87
CA SER A 196 51.66 -21.15 -17.23
C SER A 196 53.14 -20.77 -17.29
N THR A 197 53.66 -20.05 -16.29
CA THR A 197 55.09 -19.75 -16.16
C THR A 197 55.91 -21.00 -15.84
N LEU A 198 55.39 -21.94 -15.04
CA LEU A 198 56.01 -23.24 -14.81
C LEU A 198 56.07 -24.07 -16.09
N VAL A 199 54.96 -24.18 -16.84
CA VAL A 199 54.89 -24.86 -18.14
C VAL A 199 55.85 -24.22 -19.14
N LEU A 200 55.88 -22.89 -19.26
CA LEU A 200 56.84 -22.18 -20.11
C LEU A 200 58.30 -22.44 -19.67
N SER A 201 58.57 -22.53 -18.36
CA SER A 201 59.91 -22.86 -17.85
C SER A 201 60.31 -24.31 -18.20
N HIS A 202 59.38 -25.25 -18.14
CA HIS A 202 59.59 -26.64 -18.56
C HIS A 202 59.73 -26.75 -20.07
N GLU A 203 58.91 -26.07 -20.87
CA GLU A 203 59.06 -25.97 -22.32
C GLU A 203 60.41 -25.39 -22.71
N LEU A 204 60.87 -24.34 -22.04
CA LEU A 204 62.20 -23.75 -22.29
C LEU A 204 63.30 -24.72 -21.85
N LYS A 205 63.17 -25.42 -20.72
CA LYS A 205 64.11 -26.45 -20.28
C LYS A 205 64.17 -27.62 -21.28
N VAL A 206 63.02 -28.06 -21.81
CA VAL A 206 62.92 -29.08 -22.86
C VAL A 206 63.49 -28.58 -24.18
N LYS A 207 63.11 -27.40 -24.68
CA LYS A 207 63.67 -26.80 -25.91
C LYS A 207 65.20 -26.70 -25.82
N LEU A 208 65.72 -26.28 -24.67
CA LEU A 208 67.15 -26.27 -24.39
C LEU A 208 67.72 -27.70 -24.40
N LEU A 209 67.15 -28.65 -23.65
CA LEU A 209 67.60 -30.06 -23.61
C LEU A 209 67.55 -30.77 -24.98
N THR A 210 66.46 -30.69 -25.73
CA THR A 210 66.31 -31.27 -27.08
C THR A 210 67.34 -30.69 -28.05
N LYS A 211 67.72 -29.42 -27.88
CA LYS A 211 68.77 -28.78 -28.64
C LYS A 211 70.17 -29.16 -28.15
N GLU A 212 70.38 -29.32 -26.85
CA GLU A 212 71.60 -29.87 -26.26
C GLU A 212 71.84 -31.32 -26.73
N LEU A 213 70.77 -32.10 -26.86
CA LEU A 213 70.72 -33.43 -27.49
C LEU A 213 71.15 -33.41 -28.96
N GLU A 214 70.83 -32.38 -29.75
CA GLU A 214 71.26 -32.27 -31.16
C GLU A 214 72.77 -32.06 -31.31
N VAL A 215 73.37 -31.24 -30.45
CA VAL A 215 74.72 -30.73 -30.71
C VAL A 215 75.83 -31.54 -30.07
N MET A 216 75.50 -32.36 -29.08
CA MET A 216 76.34 -33.51 -28.74
C MET A 216 76.14 -34.66 -29.73
N ARG A 217 74.96 -34.86 -30.35
CA ARG A 217 74.87 -35.69 -31.57
C ARG A 217 75.76 -35.13 -32.70
N GLU A 218 75.88 -33.81 -32.86
CA GLU A 218 76.84 -33.22 -33.80
C GLU A 218 78.31 -33.40 -33.38
N MET A 219 78.66 -33.41 -32.09
CA MET A 219 80.03 -33.76 -31.67
C MET A 219 80.31 -35.25 -31.74
N GLU A 220 79.30 -36.10 -31.63
CA GLU A 220 79.41 -37.52 -31.90
C GLU A 220 79.56 -37.77 -33.38
N LEU A 221 78.89 -37.00 -34.25
CA LEU A 221 79.06 -37.04 -35.69
C LEU A 221 80.44 -36.49 -36.11
N LYS A 222 80.78 -35.26 -35.72
CA LYS A 222 82.10 -34.63 -35.98
C LYS A 222 83.24 -35.42 -35.31
N GLY A 223 82.97 -36.07 -34.18
CA GLY A 223 83.86 -37.00 -33.50
C GLY A 223 84.03 -38.31 -34.27
N ALA A 224 82.95 -38.89 -34.79
CA ALA A 224 82.99 -40.07 -35.65
C ALA A 224 83.66 -39.78 -37.00
N GLU A 225 83.39 -38.61 -37.60
CA GLU A 225 84.04 -38.12 -38.82
C GLU A 225 85.53 -37.90 -38.60
N THR A 226 85.95 -37.22 -37.52
CA THR A 226 87.38 -37.08 -37.21
C THR A 226 88.03 -38.40 -36.82
N ILE A 227 87.33 -39.32 -36.14
CA ILE A 227 87.79 -40.70 -35.94
C ILE A 227 87.90 -41.43 -37.28
N GLN A 228 86.97 -41.29 -38.22
CA GLN A 228 86.99 -41.93 -39.54
C GLN A 228 88.05 -41.32 -40.48
N GLU A 229 88.33 -40.02 -40.37
CA GLU A 229 89.48 -39.36 -40.99
C GLU A 229 90.79 -39.86 -40.38
N LYS A 230 90.87 -40.01 -39.05
CA LYS A 230 92.06 -40.58 -38.40
C LYS A 230 92.20 -42.06 -38.71
N GLU A 231 91.14 -42.84 -38.77
CA GLU A 231 91.13 -44.26 -39.15
C GLU A 231 91.48 -44.43 -40.62
N SER A 232 90.95 -43.62 -41.54
CA SER A 232 91.37 -43.66 -42.95
C SER A 232 92.80 -43.14 -43.13
N SER A 233 93.25 -42.17 -42.34
CA SER A 233 94.68 -41.79 -42.31
C SER A 233 95.56 -42.87 -41.71
N ASN A 234 95.06 -43.64 -40.74
CA ASN A 234 95.73 -44.77 -40.11
C ASN A 234 95.73 -45.99 -41.03
N GLN A 235 94.67 -46.21 -41.83
CA GLN A 235 94.61 -47.19 -42.90
C GLN A 235 95.57 -46.80 -44.02
N ARG A 236 95.64 -45.53 -44.44
CA ARG A 236 96.68 -45.05 -45.38
C ARG A 236 98.09 -45.16 -44.80
N LEU A 237 98.27 -44.94 -43.50
CA LEU A 237 99.56 -45.18 -42.82
C LEU A 237 99.84 -46.68 -42.67
N GLN A 238 98.84 -47.54 -42.54
CA GLN A 238 98.95 -49.00 -42.47
C GLN A 238 99.13 -49.61 -43.87
N GLU A 239 98.64 -48.95 -44.92
CA GLU A 239 98.89 -49.23 -46.33
C GLU A 239 100.28 -48.75 -46.71
N ALA A 240 100.69 -47.55 -46.29
CA ALA A 240 102.07 -47.08 -46.45
C ALA A 240 103.05 -47.90 -45.60
N LEU A 241 102.66 -48.37 -44.41
CA LEU A 241 103.43 -49.30 -43.59
C LEU A 241 103.37 -50.71 -44.16
N ARG A 242 102.30 -51.12 -44.86
CA ARG A 242 102.27 -52.35 -45.68
C ARG A 242 103.09 -52.23 -46.95
N LEU A 243 103.23 -51.05 -47.53
CA LEU A 243 104.11 -50.76 -48.66
C LEU A 243 105.56 -50.70 -48.18
N LYS A 244 105.85 -50.12 -47.01
CA LYS A 244 107.15 -50.24 -46.34
C LYS A 244 107.42 -51.66 -45.83
N GLU A 245 106.41 -52.43 -45.46
CA GLU A 245 106.53 -53.87 -45.25
C GLU A 245 106.74 -54.58 -46.58
N CYS A 246 106.20 -54.11 -47.71
CA CYS A 246 106.45 -54.70 -49.03
C CYS A 246 107.85 -54.36 -49.52
N GLU A 247 108.33 -53.12 -49.37
CA GLU A 247 109.75 -52.76 -49.53
C GLU A 247 110.64 -53.53 -48.55
N LEU A 248 110.18 -53.79 -47.31
CA LEU A 248 110.87 -54.65 -46.35
C LEU A 248 110.70 -56.15 -46.64
N LYS A 249 109.69 -56.57 -47.44
CA LYS A 249 109.48 -57.92 -48.00
C LYS A 249 110.08 -58.08 -49.39
N GLU A 250 110.57 -57.00 -49.99
CA GLU A 250 111.42 -56.94 -51.18
C GLU A 250 112.87 -56.93 -50.72
N LEU A 251 113.22 -56.14 -49.70
CA LEU A 251 114.46 -56.30 -48.94
C LEU A 251 114.49 -57.64 -48.20
N SER A 252 113.36 -58.16 -47.71
CA SER A 252 113.28 -59.57 -47.31
C SER A 252 113.41 -60.42 -48.57
N ALA A 253 112.63 -60.31 -49.64
CA ALA A 253 112.80 -61.12 -50.85
C ALA A 253 114.17 -61.02 -51.57
N VAL A 254 115.03 -60.07 -51.21
CA VAL A 254 116.47 -60.02 -51.56
C VAL A 254 117.30 -60.79 -50.52
N LYS A 255 117.04 -60.59 -49.22
CA LYS A 255 117.53 -61.49 -48.14
C LYS A 255 116.95 -62.91 -48.20
N ASP A 256 115.88 -63.13 -48.95
CA ASP A 256 115.13 -64.37 -49.18
C ASP A 256 115.24 -64.81 -50.63
N ALA A 257 115.89 -64.04 -51.51
CA ALA A 257 116.67 -64.59 -52.61
C ALA A 257 117.94 -65.21 -52.03
N ARG A 258 118.57 -64.53 -51.05
CA ARG A 258 119.69 -65.07 -50.27
C ARG A 258 119.30 -66.21 -49.33
N VAL A 259 118.08 -66.21 -48.76
CA VAL A 259 117.51 -67.38 -48.08
C VAL A 259 116.96 -68.37 -49.09
N LYS A 260 116.50 -68.02 -50.31
CA LYS A 260 116.24 -69.00 -51.39
C LYS A 260 117.50 -69.70 -51.90
N GLU A 261 118.67 -69.08 -51.95
CA GLU A 261 119.93 -69.82 -52.16
C GLU A 261 120.20 -70.85 -51.04
N LEU A 262 119.58 -70.68 -49.86
CA LEU A 262 119.65 -71.58 -48.71
C LEU A 262 118.39 -72.49 -48.59
N GLU A 263 117.28 -72.13 -49.23
CA GLU A 263 116.03 -72.89 -49.28
C GLU A 263 115.90 -73.68 -50.57
N GLU A 264 116.59 -73.41 -51.67
CA GLU A 264 116.71 -74.35 -52.79
C GLU A 264 117.43 -75.63 -52.30
N LYS A 265 118.33 -75.46 -51.31
CA LYS A 265 118.93 -76.52 -50.51
C LYS A 265 117.94 -77.20 -49.52
N LEU A 266 116.73 -76.69 -49.36
CA LEU A 266 115.63 -77.20 -48.51
C LEU A 266 114.38 -77.64 -49.34
N GLN A 267 114.15 -77.03 -50.49
CA GLN A 267 113.03 -77.25 -51.41
C GLN A 267 113.29 -78.49 -52.27
N SER A 268 114.55 -78.89 -52.43
CA SER A 268 114.90 -80.27 -52.78
C SER A 268 114.24 -81.30 -51.83
N ALA A 269 114.09 -80.98 -50.53
CA ALA A 269 113.36 -81.79 -49.55
C ALA A 269 111.85 -81.46 -49.46
N GLN A 270 111.42 -80.22 -49.73
CA GLN A 270 109.98 -79.85 -49.69
C GLN A 270 109.21 -80.13 -50.99
N HIS A 271 109.86 -80.35 -52.13
CA HIS A 271 109.19 -80.71 -53.39
C HIS A 271 108.35 -82.00 -53.25
N GLN A 272 108.73 -82.87 -52.31
CA GLN A 272 107.95 -84.06 -51.92
C GLN A 272 106.60 -83.75 -51.25
N MET A 273 106.46 -82.62 -50.55
CA MET A 273 105.23 -82.23 -49.84
C MET A 273 104.20 -81.55 -50.75
N LYS A 274 104.65 -80.72 -51.70
CA LYS A 274 103.80 -79.80 -52.46
C LYS A 274 102.75 -80.49 -53.36
N LYS A 275 102.99 -81.75 -53.76
CA LYS A 275 102.08 -82.54 -54.61
C LYS A 275 100.70 -82.84 -54.01
N GLN A 276 100.50 -82.72 -52.70
CA GLN A 276 99.20 -83.05 -52.08
C GLN A 276 98.26 -81.84 -51.94
N GLU A 277 98.80 -80.62 -51.92
CA GLU A 277 98.08 -79.39 -51.55
C GLU A 277 97.20 -78.84 -52.69
N GLU A 278 97.63 -79.03 -53.94
CA GLU A 278 96.91 -78.64 -55.17
C GLU A 278 95.53 -79.32 -55.33
N THR A 279 95.24 -80.35 -54.52
CA THR A 279 93.93 -81.01 -54.51
C THR A 279 92.86 -80.24 -53.73
N PHE A 280 93.25 -79.43 -52.74
CA PHE A 280 92.33 -78.71 -51.85
C PHE A 280 91.78 -77.43 -52.48
N GLN A 281 92.59 -76.73 -53.28
CA GLN A 281 92.25 -75.40 -53.82
C GLN A 281 91.02 -75.40 -54.75
N ARG A 282 90.77 -76.50 -55.49
CA ARG A 282 89.61 -76.61 -56.40
C ARG A 282 88.24 -76.57 -55.69
N LYS A 283 88.18 -76.89 -54.39
CA LYS A 283 86.92 -76.87 -53.61
C LYS A 283 86.53 -75.47 -53.13
N HIS A 284 87.49 -74.55 -53.00
CA HIS A 284 87.24 -73.24 -52.39
C HIS A 284 86.40 -72.32 -53.28
N MET A 285 86.62 -72.36 -54.61
CA MET A 285 85.95 -71.50 -55.59
C MET A 285 84.44 -71.73 -55.73
N GLN A 286 83.90 -72.83 -55.21
CA GLN A 286 82.46 -73.12 -55.26
C GLN A 286 81.65 -72.39 -54.18
N LEU A 287 82.27 -72.08 -53.03
CA LEU A 287 81.60 -71.41 -51.92
C LEU A 287 81.31 -69.92 -52.21
N ASP A 288 82.22 -69.26 -52.93
CA ASP A 288 82.12 -67.82 -53.26
C ASP A 288 80.98 -67.48 -54.23
N ARG A 289 80.36 -68.48 -54.87
CA ARG A 289 79.20 -68.27 -55.75
C ARG A 289 77.90 -68.07 -54.96
N LEU A 290 77.70 -68.88 -53.91
CA LEU A 290 76.46 -68.93 -53.12
C LEU A 290 76.27 -67.71 -52.20
N THR A 291 77.34 -66.99 -51.86
CA THR A 291 77.27 -65.77 -51.05
C THR A 291 76.62 -64.62 -51.80
N ARG A 292 77.04 -64.39 -53.06
CA ARG A 292 76.57 -63.29 -53.92
C ARG A 292 75.07 -63.37 -54.23
N GLU A 293 74.52 -64.58 -54.35
CA GLU A 293 73.10 -64.80 -54.62
C GLU A 293 72.21 -64.37 -53.43
N LYS A 294 72.70 -64.48 -52.19
CA LYS A 294 71.97 -64.02 -50.99
C LYS A 294 71.98 -62.50 -50.81
N GLU A 295 73.06 -61.83 -51.22
CA GLU A 295 73.19 -60.37 -51.12
C GLU A 295 72.20 -59.66 -52.05
N ALA A 296 71.98 -60.18 -53.26
CA ALA A 296 71.01 -59.65 -54.21
C ALA A 296 69.56 -59.68 -53.66
N ALA A 297 69.17 -60.76 -52.98
CA ALA A 297 67.84 -60.91 -52.40
C ALA A 297 67.57 -59.95 -51.22
N LEU A 298 68.60 -59.62 -50.43
CA LEU A 298 68.49 -58.61 -49.37
C LEU A 298 68.37 -57.18 -49.94
N GLY A 299 68.90 -56.93 -51.14
CA GLY A 299 68.81 -55.64 -51.82
C GLY A 299 67.39 -55.27 -52.26
N SER A 300 66.60 -56.23 -52.76
CA SER A 300 65.21 -55.99 -53.18
C SER A 300 64.26 -55.74 -52.00
N MET A 301 64.40 -56.52 -50.92
CA MET A 301 63.58 -56.37 -49.71
C MET A 301 63.71 -54.97 -49.09
N LYS A 302 64.91 -54.38 -49.08
CA LYS A 302 65.15 -53.04 -48.54
C LYS A 302 64.46 -51.94 -49.35
N LYS A 303 64.37 -52.06 -50.68
CA LYS A 303 63.72 -51.06 -51.55
C LYS A 303 62.22 -50.97 -51.31
N ALA A 304 61.54 -52.13 -51.26
CA ALA A 304 60.10 -52.18 -50.95
C ALA A 304 59.75 -51.57 -49.59
N HIS A 305 60.64 -51.70 -48.60
CA HIS A 305 60.45 -51.06 -47.29
C HIS A 305 60.59 -49.52 -47.36
N SER A 306 61.60 -48.99 -48.08
CA SER A 306 61.75 -47.53 -48.25
C SER A 306 60.57 -46.89 -49.01
N GLU A 307 59.99 -47.57 -49.99
CA GLU A 307 58.80 -47.10 -50.72
C GLU A 307 57.56 -47.03 -49.81
N HIS A 308 57.38 -48.00 -48.91
CA HIS A 308 56.30 -47.99 -47.93
C HIS A 308 56.43 -46.85 -46.90
N VAL A 309 57.66 -46.57 -46.42
CA VAL A 309 57.93 -45.45 -45.51
C VAL A 309 57.60 -44.11 -46.17
N GLN A 310 58.04 -43.88 -47.41
CA GLN A 310 57.74 -42.64 -48.14
C GLN A 310 56.24 -42.42 -48.35
N GLN A 311 55.47 -43.49 -48.60
CA GLN A 311 54.01 -43.39 -48.73
C GLN A 311 53.32 -43.02 -47.39
N LEU A 312 53.81 -43.54 -46.25
CA LEU A 312 53.32 -43.15 -44.93
C LEU A 312 53.69 -41.71 -44.58
N GLU A 313 54.91 -41.26 -44.90
CA GLU A 313 55.34 -39.87 -44.71
C GLU A 313 54.46 -38.89 -45.51
N LYS A 314 54.11 -39.25 -46.75
CA LYS A 314 53.19 -38.47 -47.59
C LYS A 314 51.78 -38.38 -46.98
N GLN A 315 51.24 -39.49 -46.47
CA GLN A 315 49.96 -39.50 -45.75
C GLN A 315 49.98 -38.64 -44.48
N ILE A 316 51.09 -38.64 -43.73
CA ILE A 316 51.26 -37.78 -42.54
C ILE A 316 51.30 -36.30 -42.94
N GLN A 317 51.91 -35.94 -44.07
CA GLN A 317 51.92 -34.57 -44.57
C GLN A 317 50.53 -34.13 -45.05
N GLU A 318 49.82 -34.97 -45.80
CA GLU A 318 48.43 -34.73 -46.24
C GLU A 318 47.50 -34.52 -45.03
N LEU A 319 47.57 -35.40 -44.01
CA LEU A 319 46.80 -35.24 -42.76
C LEU A 319 47.16 -33.97 -41.98
N ARG A 320 48.43 -33.56 -41.93
CA ARG A 320 48.84 -32.29 -41.29
C ARG A 320 48.24 -31.08 -42.02
N MET A 321 48.33 -31.04 -43.34
CA MET A 321 47.70 -29.98 -44.14
C MET A 321 46.18 -29.93 -43.90
N CYS A 322 45.50 -31.08 -43.83
CA CYS A 322 44.07 -31.15 -43.52
C CYS A 322 43.72 -30.70 -42.10
N VAL A 323 44.60 -30.93 -41.11
CA VAL A 323 44.42 -30.38 -39.75
C VAL A 323 44.63 -28.86 -39.73
N GLU A 324 45.63 -28.35 -40.45
CA GLU A 324 45.90 -26.91 -40.55
C GLU A 324 44.78 -26.15 -41.27
N THR A 325 44.22 -26.71 -42.36
CA THR A 325 43.06 -26.10 -43.05
C THR A 325 41.82 -26.10 -42.16
N LEU A 326 41.50 -27.22 -41.49
CA LEU A 326 40.37 -27.28 -40.55
C LEU A 326 40.55 -26.33 -39.35
N GLN A 327 41.78 -26.16 -38.83
CA GLN A 327 42.05 -25.16 -37.79
C GLN A 327 41.89 -23.71 -38.32
N ALA A 328 42.28 -23.45 -39.57
CA ALA A 328 42.08 -22.14 -40.19
C ALA A 328 40.59 -21.87 -40.51
N GLU A 329 39.80 -22.90 -40.83
CA GLU A 329 38.34 -22.80 -41.00
C GLU A 329 37.64 -22.58 -39.66
N ARG A 330 38.03 -23.32 -38.62
CA ARG A 330 37.53 -23.12 -37.26
C ARG A 330 37.81 -21.71 -36.75
N LYS A 331 39.03 -21.18 -36.93
CA LYS A 331 39.35 -19.79 -36.55
C LYS A 331 38.56 -18.76 -37.36
N ARG A 332 38.27 -19.04 -38.64
CA ARG A 332 37.41 -18.19 -39.48
C ARG A 332 35.95 -18.20 -39.02
N SER A 333 35.38 -19.37 -38.68
CA SER A 333 34.01 -19.45 -38.15
C SER A 333 33.91 -18.86 -36.74
N GLU A 334 34.86 -19.12 -35.84
CA GLU A 334 34.93 -18.48 -34.52
C GLU A 334 35.01 -16.95 -34.64
N SER A 335 35.82 -16.41 -35.56
CA SER A 335 35.89 -14.97 -35.83
C SER A 335 34.58 -14.43 -36.40
N SER A 336 33.95 -15.14 -37.34
CA SER A 336 32.65 -14.76 -37.92
C SER A 336 31.49 -14.86 -36.92
N HIS A 337 31.56 -15.79 -35.95
CA HIS A 337 30.60 -15.86 -34.85
C HIS A 337 30.80 -14.71 -33.88
N LYS A 338 32.06 -14.33 -33.58
CA LYS A 338 32.35 -13.16 -32.75
C LYS A 338 31.85 -11.86 -33.40
N THR A 339 32.15 -11.61 -34.69
CA THR A 339 31.60 -10.42 -35.37
C THR A 339 30.07 -10.46 -35.45
N GLY A 340 29.47 -11.64 -35.64
CA GLY A 340 28.01 -11.81 -35.61
C GLY A 340 27.37 -11.65 -34.22
N LEU A 341 28.13 -11.82 -33.14
CA LEU A 341 27.72 -11.43 -31.78
C LEU A 341 27.84 -9.93 -31.60
N GLU A 342 28.99 -9.32 -31.94
CA GLU A 342 29.21 -7.87 -31.89
C GLU A 342 28.16 -7.08 -32.71
N GLU A 343 27.73 -7.59 -33.86
CA GLU A 343 26.64 -7.04 -34.67
C GLU A 343 25.27 -7.17 -34.00
N LYS A 344 25.00 -8.29 -33.32
CA LYS A 344 23.77 -8.50 -32.53
C LYS A 344 23.74 -7.62 -31.30
N ASP A 345 24.85 -7.46 -30.60
CA ASP A 345 24.96 -6.57 -29.44
C ASP A 345 24.80 -5.10 -29.87
N SER A 346 25.38 -4.73 -31.01
CA SER A 346 25.13 -3.43 -31.65
C SER A 346 23.67 -3.25 -32.10
N ALA A 347 22.95 -4.33 -32.41
CA ALA A 347 21.51 -4.30 -32.70
C ALA A 347 20.65 -4.24 -31.42
N ILE A 348 21.06 -4.93 -30.35
CA ILE A 348 20.42 -4.86 -29.03
C ILE A 348 20.58 -3.46 -28.44
N GLN A 349 21.76 -2.85 -28.53
CA GLN A 349 21.99 -1.46 -28.12
C GLN A 349 21.10 -0.49 -28.91
N ARG A 350 21.03 -0.62 -30.25
CA ARG A 350 20.08 0.18 -31.07
C ARG A 350 18.62 -0.03 -30.65
N LEU A 351 18.19 -1.26 -30.37
CA LEU A 351 16.83 -1.53 -29.86
C LEU A 351 16.61 -0.98 -28.45
N GLN A 352 17.64 -0.89 -27.61
CA GLN A 352 17.57 -0.22 -26.30
C GLN A 352 17.48 1.31 -26.46
N ASP A 353 18.20 1.89 -27.42
CA ASP A 353 18.07 3.30 -27.80
C ASP A 353 16.69 3.61 -28.41
N ASP A 354 16.16 2.74 -29.27
CA ASP A 354 14.80 2.84 -29.81
C ASP A 354 13.74 2.71 -28.70
N VAL A 355 13.93 1.81 -27.74
CA VAL A 355 13.03 1.68 -26.57
C VAL A 355 13.13 2.88 -25.63
N THR A 356 14.31 3.45 -25.41
CA THR A 356 14.46 4.64 -24.54
C THR A 356 13.95 5.91 -25.24
N THR A 357 14.21 6.11 -26.52
CA THR A 357 13.63 7.21 -27.30
C THR A 357 12.11 7.09 -27.43
N LEU A 358 11.57 5.88 -27.63
CA LEU A 358 10.13 5.64 -27.62
C LEU A 358 9.51 5.89 -26.23
N LYS A 359 10.16 5.47 -25.14
CA LYS A 359 9.74 5.82 -23.76
C LYS A 359 9.73 7.33 -23.55
N ASN A 360 10.83 8.02 -23.86
CA ASN A 360 10.92 9.48 -23.76
C ASN A 360 9.86 10.18 -24.62
N GLY A 361 9.53 9.61 -25.79
CA GLY A 361 8.44 10.06 -26.65
C GLY A 361 7.05 9.84 -26.04
N TRP A 362 6.80 8.69 -25.42
CA TRP A 362 5.57 8.42 -24.66
C TRP A 362 5.45 9.32 -23.43
N ASP A 363 6.52 9.54 -22.68
CA ASP A 363 6.54 10.45 -21.52
C ASP A 363 6.31 11.90 -21.97
N SER A 364 6.89 12.31 -23.11
CA SER A 364 6.59 13.60 -23.76
C SER A 364 5.13 13.67 -24.24
N TYR A 365 4.55 12.57 -24.72
CA TYR A 365 3.15 12.51 -25.14
C TYR A 365 2.19 12.55 -23.95
N VAL A 366 2.47 11.82 -22.87
CA VAL A 366 1.68 11.83 -21.62
C VAL A 366 1.77 13.19 -20.93
N THR A 367 2.96 13.81 -20.89
CA THR A 367 3.11 15.18 -20.37
C THR A 367 2.49 16.25 -21.27
N GLN A 368 2.33 16.00 -22.58
CA GLN A 368 1.55 16.87 -23.46
C GLN A 368 0.04 16.66 -23.30
N VAL A 369 -0.45 15.42 -23.31
CA VAL A 369 -1.87 15.09 -23.11
C VAL A 369 -2.37 15.57 -21.75
N SER A 370 -1.57 15.48 -20.68
CA SER A 370 -1.94 16.04 -19.37
C SER A 370 -2.01 17.57 -19.39
N LYS A 371 -1.08 18.28 -20.07
CA LYS A 371 -1.19 19.73 -20.30
C LYS A 371 -2.45 20.09 -21.12
N ASP A 372 -2.73 19.35 -22.19
CA ASP A 372 -3.89 19.58 -23.05
C ASP A 372 -5.20 19.24 -22.34
N THR A 373 -5.19 18.28 -21.41
CA THR A 373 -6.33 17.95 -20.54
C THR A 373 -6.58 19.10 -19.58
N VAL A 374 -5.55 19.58 -18.85
CA VAL A 374 -5.67 20.76 -17.97
C VAL A 374 -6.08 22.01 -18.76
N HIS A 375 -5.62 22.20 -20.00
CA HIS A 375 -6.06 23.30 -20.85
C HIS A 375 -7.54 23.18 -21.23
N LYS A 376 -8.01 21.98 -21.59
CA LYS A 376 -9.44 21.71 -21.85
C LYS A 376 -10.29 21.87 -20.59
N ASP A 377 -9.82 21.44 -19.44
CA ASP A 377 -10.53 21.60 -18.16
C ASP A 377 -10.66 23.09 -17.79
N LEU A 378 -9.59 23.87 -17.96
CA LEU A 378 -9.63 25.34 -17.82
C LEU A 378 -10.58 26.00 -18.85
N GLN A 379 -10.63 25.48 -20.08
CA GLN A 379 -11.58 25.96 -21.10
C GLN A 379 -13.02 25.60 -20.75
N ILE A 380 -13.28 24.38 -20.27
CA ILE A 380 -14.59 23.93 -19.77
C ILE A 380 -15.02 24.78 -18.58
N GLN A 381 -14.12 25.07 -17.63
CA GLN A 381 -14.39 25.95 -16.50
C GLN A 381 -14.73 27.37 -16.98
N ALA A 382 -13.97 27.93 -17.93
CA ALA A 382 -14.27 29.24 -18.51
C ALA A 382 -15.62 29.27 -19.26
N LEU A 383 -16.02 28.18 -19.92
CA LEU A 383 -17.33 28.03 -20.55
C LEU A 383 -18.46 27.85 -19.52
N GLN A 384 -18.22 27.12 -18.43
CA GLN A 384 -19.16 27.00 -17.31
C GLN A 384 -19.36 28.36 -16.61
N ASP A 385 -18.31 29.15 -16.42
CA ASP A 385 -18.40 30.52 -15.89
C ASP A 385 -19.19 31.45 -16.83
N GLN A 386 -19.08 31.25 -18.15
CA GLN A 386 -19.91 31.96 -19.13
C GLN A 386 -21.37 31.47 -19.08
N GLU A 387 -21.62 30.16 -18.99
CA GLU A 387 -22.96 29.60 -18.83
C GLU A 387 -23.65 30.10 -17.55
N GLN A 388 -22.92 30.18 -16.43
CA GLN A 388 -23.42 30.74 -15.18
C GLN A 388 -23.75 32.23 -15.30
N LYS A 389 -22.94 33.03 -16.01
CA LYS A 389 -23.27 34.43 -16.34
C LYS A 389 -24.53 34.52 -17.18
N MET A 390 -24.63 33.75 -18.27
CA MET A 390 -25.83 33.72 -19.12
C MET A 390 -27.08 33.25 -18.37
N LYS A 391 -26.97 32.27 -17.46
CA LYS A 391 -28.05 31.87 -16.54
C LYS A 391 -28.44 32.99 -15.58
N ALA A 392 -27.47 33.72 -15.01
CA ALA A 392 -27.74 34.87 -14.16
C ALA A 392 -28.43 36.01 -14.92
N ASP A 393 -28.06 36.24 -16.19
CA ASP A 393 -28.71 37.23 -17.05
C ASP A 393 -30.10 36.78 -17.52
N LEU A 394 -30.30 35.50 -17.83
CA LEU A 394 -31.65 34.94 -18.06
C LEU A 394 -32.55 35.12 -16.83
N VAL A 395 -32.05 34.93 -15.61
CA VAL A 395 -32.81 35.20 -14.37
C VAL A 395 -33.09 36.69 -14.18
N LYS A 396 -32.23 37.60 -14.65
CA LYS A 396 -32.55 39.05 -14.69
C LYS A 396 -33.68 39.32 -15.70
N TYR A 397 -33.57 38.80 -16.92
CA TYR A 397 -34.62 38.96 -17.94
C TYR A 397 -35.95 38.33 -17.51
N GLN A 398 -35.95 37.18 -16.84
CA GLN A 398 -37.15 36.60 -16.23
C GLN A 398 -37.78 37.54 -15.21
N LYS A 399 -36.99 38.10 -14.27
CA LYS A 399 -37.49 39.09 -13.29
C LYS A 399 -38.01 40.36 -13.95
N ASP A 400 -37.43 40.81 -15.06
CA ASP A 400 -37.92 41.97 -15.80
C ASP A 400 -39.19 41.64 -16.62
N ILE A 401 -39.32 40.43 -17.16
CA ILE A 401 -40.58 39.92 -17.74
C ILE A 401 -41.68 39.83 -16.66
N GLU A 402 -41.38 39.27 -15.48
CA GLU A 402 -42.29 39.23 -14.34
C GLU A 402 -42.72 40.64 -13.90
N ARG A 403 -41.80 41.61 -13.88
CA ARG A 403 -42.11 43.03 -13.62
C ARG A 403 -43.03 43.61 -14.69
N TYR A 404 -42.79 43.36 -15.98
CA TYR A 404 -43.68 43.82 -17.05
C TYR A 404 -45.05 43.12 -16.99
N GLN A 405 -45.11 41.84 -16.67
CA GLN A 405 -46.37 41.10 -16.43
C GLN A 405 -47.13 41.67 -15.23
N GLN A 406 -46.45 41.99 -14.11
CA GLN A 406 -47.05 42.65 -12.95
C GLN A 406 -47.55 44.06 -13.30
N GLN A 407 -46.77 44.85 -14.05
CA GLN A 407 -47.20 46.17 -14.53
C GLN A 407 -48.43 46.07 -15.45
N LEU A 408 -48.45 45.09 -16.36
CA LEU A 408 -49.57 44.83 -17.25
C LEU A 408 -50.81 44.38 -16.46
N ALA A 409 -50.67 43.46 -15.51
CA ALA A 409 -51.76 43.06 -14.61
C ALA A 409 -52.29 44.24 -13.77
N CYS A 410 -51.41 45.11 -13.27
CA CYS A 410 -51.80 46.35 -12.60
C CYS A 410 -52.51 47.33 -13.54
N SER A 411 -52.17 47.36 -14.83
CA SER A 411 -52.89 48.16 -15.82
C SER A 411 -54.24 47.56 -16.21
N LEU A 412 -54.34 46.23 -16.34
CA LEU A 412 -55.59 45.52 -16.62
C LEU A 412 -56.58 45.63 -15.46
N GLU A 413 -56.14 45.54 -14.21
CA GLU A 413 -57.03 45.75 -13.05
C GLU A 413 -57.44 47.23 -12.93
N ARG A 414 -56.59 48.19 -13.33
CA ARG A 414 -57.01 49.61 -13.45
C ARG A 414 -58.08 49.80 -14.52
N GLU A 415 -57.88 49.25 -15.72
CA GLU A 415 -58.89 49.28 -16.79
C GLU A 415 -60.19 48.60 -16.34
N ARG A 416 -60.10 47.43 -15.68
CA ARG A 416 -61.26 46.73 -15.11
C ARG A 416 -62.01 47.57 -14.07
N ILE A 417 -61.30 48.30 -13.20
CA ILE A 417 -61.92 49.22 -12.23
C ILE A 417 -62.55 50.42 -12.95
N LEU A 418 -61.91 50.96 -14.00
CA LEU A 418 -62.47 52.03 -14.84
C LEU A 418 -63.70 51.56 -15.62
N GLU A 419 -63.73 50.31 -16.11
CA GLU A 419 -64.85 49.71 -16.82
C GLU A 419 -66.00 49.40 -15.86
N GLN A 420 -65.72 48.88 -14.65
CA GLN A 420 -66.71 48.79 -13.57
C GLN A 420 -67.27 50.16 -13.18
N ALA A 421 -66.43 51.20 -13.07
CA ALA A 421 -66.87 52.56 -12.78
C ALA A 421 -67.70 53.15 -13.93
N ARG A 422 -67.35 52.86 -15.19
CA ARG A 422 -68.12 53.24 -16.37
C ARG A 422 -69.50 52.57 -16.36
N VAL A 423 -69.56 51.25 -16.16
CA VAL A 423 -70.83 50.50 -16.05
C VAL A 423 -71.66 51.02 -14.86
N GLN A 424 -71.04 51.35 -13.73
CA GLN A 424 -71.73 51.96 -12.59
C GLN A 424 -72.31 53.34 -12.94
N VAL A 425 -71.57 54.19 -13.66
CA VAL A 425 -72.07 55.50 -14.14
C VAL A 425 -73.17 55.34 -15.20
N GLU A 426 -73.08 54.34 -16.08
CA GLU A 426 -74.14 53.98 -17.03
C GLU A 426 -75.41 53.50 -16.30
N LEU A 427 -75.28 52.63 -15.29
CA LEU A 427 -76.39 52.19 -14.44
C LEU A 427 -76.97 53.33 -13.58
N ASP A 428 -76.16 54.23 -13.05
CA ASP A 428 -76.63 55.38 -12.27
C ASP A 428 -77.14 56.53 -13.15
N TRP A 429 -76.80 56.56 -14.45
CA TRP A 429 -77.52 57.33 -15.45
C TRP A 429 -78.87 56.69 -15.77
N GLN A 430 -78.92 55.37 -16.02
CA GLN A 430 -80.17 54.66 -16.28
C GLN A 430 -81.15 54.79 -15.10
N LYS A 431 -80.71 54.58 -13.84
CA LYS A 431 -81.53 54.83 -12.65
C LYS A 431 -82.01 56.28 -12.55
N ARG A 432 -81.21 57.26 -12.96
CA ARG A 432 -81.63 58.68 -12.99
C ARG A 432 -82.65 58.92 -14.10
N CYS A 433 -82.51 58.30 -15.26
CA CYS A 433 -83.54 58.33 -16.31
C CYS A 433 -84.84 57.68 -15.80
N GLU A 434 -84.78 56.47 -15.25
CA GLU A 434 -85.94 55.80 -14.63
C GLU A 434 -86.54 56.59 -13.47
N GLN A 435 -85.74 57.34 -12.69
CA GLN A 435 -86.24 58.21 -11.62
C GLN A 435 -86.86 59.49 -12.17
N VAL A 436 -86.33 60.07 -13.25
CA VAL A 436 -86.95 61.19 -13.95
C VAL A 436 -88.24 60.73 -14.63
N GLU A 437 -88.28 59.55 -15.23
CA GLU A 437 -89.48 58.92 -15.78
C GLU A 437 -90.50 58.63 -14.68
N LYS A 438 -90.12 57.97 -13.57
CA LYS A 438 -91.00 57.77 -12.41
C LYS A 438 -91.47 59.09 -11.81
N ALA A 439 -90.66 60.15 -11.79
CA ALA A 439 -91.08 61.48 -11.34
C ALA A 439 -91.94 62.21 -12.39
N GLN A 440 -91.80 61.93 -13.68
CA GLN A 440 -92.72 62.38 -14.72
C GLN A 440 -94.05 61.64 -14.60
N TYR A 441 -94.04 60.32 -14.39
CA TYR A 441 -95.23 59.52 -14.11
C TYR A 441 -95.91 60.00 -12.84
N GLN A 442 -95.20 60.18 -11.72
CA GLN A 442 -95.74 60.76 -10.48
C GLN A 442 -96.26 62.18 -10.69
N LYS A 443 -95.60 63.05 -11.45
CA LYS A 443 -96.18 64.37 -11.80
C LYS A 443 -97.39 64.25 -12.70
N SER A 444 -97.47 63.23 -13.54
CA SER A 444 -98.61 62.95 -14.41
C SER A 444 -99.77 62.34 -13.61
N GLU A 445 -99.49 61.50 -12.61
CA GLU A 445 -100.45 60.96 -11.64
C GLU A 445 -100.91 62.03 -10.65
N GLU A 446 -100.03 62.89 -10.12
CA GLU A 446 -100.38 64.08 -9.35
C GLU A 446 -101.15 65.08 -10.21
N LEU A 447 -100.85 65.23 -11.50
CA LEU A 447 -101.65 66.06 -12.41
C LEU A 447 -103.00 65.40 -12.70
N ILE A 448 -103.08 64.07 -12.84
CA ILE A 448 -104.34 63.34 -12.98
C ILE A 448 -105.12 63.42 -11.66
N GLU A 449 -104.51 63.31 -10.50
CA GLU A 449 -105.14 63.40 -9.19
C GLU A 449 -105.54 64.84 -8.87
N ASN A 450 -104.79 65.85 -9.29
CA ASN A 450 -105.18 67.26 -9.19
C ASN A 450 -106.22 67.64 -10.24
N LEU A 451 -106.20 67.09 -11.45
CA LEU A 451 -107.29 67.21 -12.42
C LEU A 451 -108.52 66.41 -11.99
N THR A 452 -108.36 65.31 -11.26
CA THR A 452 -109.46 64.50 -10.71
C THR A 452 -110.00 65.16 -9.45
N LYS A 453 -109.19 65.73 -8.57
CA LYS A 453 -109.63 66.58 -7.45
C LYS A 453 -110.22 67.90 -7.95
N ALA A 454 -109.68 68.52 -8.99
CA ALA A 454 -110.28 69.70 -9.61
C ALA A 454 -111.55 69.34 -10.40
N LYS A 455 -111.63 68.12 -10.97
CA LYS A 455 -112.86 67.59 -11.56
C LYS A 455 -113.86 67.26 -10.46
N GLU A 456 -113.47 66.65 -9.35
CA GLU A 456 -114.30 66.36 -8.17
C GLU A 456 -114.68 67.62 -7.42
N GLN A 457 -113.87 68.68 -7.46
CA GLN A 457 -114.20 70.02 -6.97
C GLN A 457 -115.09 70.77 -7.95
N LEU A 458 -114.92 70.62 -9.28
CA LEU A 458 -115.86 71.12 -10.29
C LEU A 458 -117.16 70.33 -10.30
N GLU A 459 -117.12 69.04 -9.95
CA GLU A 459 -118.21 68.07 -9.78
C GLU A 459 -118.82 68.17 -8.37
N ALA A 460 -118.12 68.77 -7.41
CA ALA A 460 -118.67 69.24 -6.13
C ALA A 460 -119.25 70.65 -6.31
N GLU A 461 -118.65 71.49 -7.14
CA GLU A 461 -119.17 72.79 -7.58
C GLU A 461 -120.29 72.64 -8.61
N THR A 462 -120.46 71.48 -9.26
CA THR A 462 -121.64 71.09 -10.04
C THR A 462 -122.52 70.06 -9.32
N LYS A 463 -122.16 69.51 -8.16
CA LYS A 463 -123.12 69.03 -7.15
C LYS A 463 -123.64 70.17 -6.26
N GLU A 464 -122.93 71.28 -6.17
CA GLU A 464 -123.36 72.48 -5.44
C GLU A 464 -124.06 73.45 -6.38
N LYS A 465 -123.52 73.68 -7.57
CA LYS A 465 -124.38 73.89 -8.73
C LYS A 465 -125.00 72.55 -9.14
N ASP A 466 -125.74 71.88 -8.25
CA ASP A 466 -126.86 70.95 -8.52
C ASP A 466 -128.04 71.42 -7.66
N ARG A 467 -127.75 71.79 -6.40
CA ARG A 467 -128.46 72.90 -5.71
C ARG A 467 -128.54 74.17 -6.60
N ARG A 468 -127.61 74.37 -7.55
CA ARG A 468 -127.72 75.36 -8.64
C ARG A 468 -127.59 74.80 -10.08
N LEU A 469 -127.66 73.48 -10.31
CA LEU A 469 -127.80 72.85 -11.65
C LEU A 469 -128.78 71.70 -11.67
N ASN A 470 -129.80 71.84 -10.89
CA ASN A 470 -131.00 71.92 -11.66
C ASN A 470 -130.81 73.25 -12.61
N GLU A 471 -129.87 73.26 -13.77
CA GLU A 471 -129.06 74.20 -14.89
C GLU A 471 -128.04 73.75 -16.27
N MET A 472 -126.62 73.97 -16.61
CA MET A 472 -125.68 73.86 -17.98
C MET A 472 -123.97 73.57 -18.19
N GLN A 473 -123.15 73.33 -19.41
CA GLN A 473 -121.53 73.13 -19.72
C GLN A 473 -120.60 73.15 -21.21
N LEU A 474 -119.23 72.70 -21.53
CA LEU A 474 -118.10 73.03 -22.72
C LEU A 474 -116.92 72.08 -23.58
N LEU A 475 -115.63 72.45 -24.18
CA LEU A 475 -114.70 71.92 -25.47
C LEU A 475 -112.98 71.71 -25.72
N VAL A 476 -112.18 71.65 -26.96
CA VAL A 476 -110.72 71.00 -27.45
C VAL A 476 -109.47 71.52 -28.54
N SER A 477 -108.39 70.79 -29.23
CA SER A 477 -106.97 71.20 -30.01
C SER A 477 -106.03 70.41 -31.24
N THR A 478 -104.63 70.58 -31.65
CA THR A 478 -103.75 70.19 -33.03
C THR A 478 -102.07 69.82 -33.29
N VAL A 479 -101.24 69.85 -34.50
CA VAL A 479 -99.83 69.12 -35.01
C VAL A 479 -98.59 69.63 -36.12
N SER A 480 -97.43 68.92 -36.69
CA SER A 480 -96.07 69.34 -37.56
C SER A 480 -95.04 68.40 -38.60
N TRP A 481 -93.71 68.67 -39.17
CA TRP A 481 -92.68 67.92 -40.24
C TRP A 481 -91.20 68.41 -41.02
N GLU A 482 -90.25 67.57 -41.74
CA GLU A 482 -89.08 67.51 -42.94
C GLU A 482 -87.39 67.78 -43.26
N ARG A 483 -86.59 67.08 -44.27
CA ARG A 483 -85.31 67.21 -45.34
C ARG A 483 -83.59 66.90 -45.39
N ASP A 484 -82.72 66.77 -46.57
CA ASP A 484 -81.20 66.24 -46.97
C ASP A 484 -80.12 66.69 -48.25
N GLN A 485 -78.73 66.25 -48.53
CA GLN A 485 -77.71 66.11 -49.84
C GLN A 485 -75.97 66.11 -49.97
N ALA A 486 -75.08 65.76 -51.09
CA ALA A 486 -73.44 65.71 -51.30
C ALA A 486 -72.45 65.47 -52.72
N LEU A 487 -70.99 65.58 -52.92
CA LEU A 487 -69.95 65.28 -54.19
C LEU A 487 -68.21 65.25 -54.26
N LYS A 488 -67.28 65.08 -55.39
CA LYS A 488 -65.64 64.89 -55.55
C LYS A 488 -64.60 64.85 -56.94
N VAL A 489 -63.15 65.01 -57.10
CA VAL A 489 -62.02 64.80 -58.32
C VAL A 489 -60.30 64.96 -58.29
N THR A 490 -59.25 64.64 -59.28
CA THR A 490 -57.60 64.88 -59.39
C THR A 490 -56.45 64.37 -60.59
N SER A 491 -55.11 64.88 -60.95
CA SER A 491 -53.66 64.24 -61.50
C SER A 491 -52.45 64.78 -62.62
N LYS A 492 -51.00 64.49 -62.64
CA LYS A 492 -49.79 64.18 -63.77
C LYS A 492 -48.31 64.93 -64.30
N TYR A 493 -47.03 64.28 -64.64
CA TYR A 493 -45.76 64.38 -65.73
C TYR A 493 -44.09 64.90 -65.76
N PRO A 494 -42.98 64.50 -66.66
CA PRO A 494 -41.34 64.70 -66.73
C PRO A 494 -40.21 64.88 -68.05
N GLY A 495 -38.74 64.92 -68.04
CA GLY A 495 -37.52 65.05 -69.15
C GLY A 495 -35.96 65.53 -68.79
N GLU A 496 -34.75 65.82 -69.48
CA GLU A 496 -33.84 65.56 -70.74
C GLU A 496 -32.36 66.27 -70.87
N GLN A 497 -31.30 65.75 -71.61
CA GLN A 497 -30.31 66.41 -72.62
C GLN A 497 -28.78 65.95 -72.82
N THR A 498 -28.46 65.18 -73.92
CA THR A 498 -27.43 65.27 -75.05
C THR A 498 -25.93 65.77 -74.93
N PRO A 499 -24.99 65.57 -75.94
CA PRO A 499 -24.72 64.44 -76.89
C PRO A 499 -23.22 64.14 -77.31
N GLY A 500 -22.96 62.99 -78.00
CA GLY A 500 -21.82 62.74 -78.94
C GLY A 500 -20.60 61.94 -78.39
N THR A 501 -19.87 61.07 -79.12
CA THR A 501 -19.89 60.60 -80.54
C THR A 501 -19.24 59.19 -80.66
N ALA A 502 -19.55 58.43 -81.73
CA ALA A 502 -19.13 57.04 -82.08
C ALA A 502 -17.64 56.92 -82.57
N PRO A 503 -17.07 55.78 -83.07
CA PRO A 503 -17.73 54.51 -83.51
C PRO A 503 -16.99 53.13 -83.38
N ASP A 504 -17.72 52.08 -83.80
CA ASP A 504 -17.36 50.81 -84.52
C ASP A 504 -16.81 49.50 -83.87
N PHE A 505 -17.67 48.45 -83.96
CA PHE A 505 -17.51 47.06 -84.48
C PHE A 505 -16.17 46.28 -84.32
N ALA A 506 -16.11 44.96 -84.07
CA ALA A 506 -16.87 43.90 -84.78
C ALA A 506 -16.74 42.46 -84.20
N SER A 507 -17.79 41.67 -84.43
CA SER A 507 -17.79 40.24 -84.82
C SER A 507 -17.43 39.10 -83.83
N LYS A 508 -18.36 38.13 -83.79
CA LYS A 508 -18.16 36.77 -83.28
C LYS A 508 -17.22 36.00 -84.21
N GLY A 509 -15.99 35.77 -83.76
CA GLY A 509 -15.07 34.82 -84.37
C GLY A 509 -14.43 33.92 -83.32
N ILE A 510 -14.24 32.65 -83.68
CA ILE A 510 -13.22 31.78 -83.07
C ILE A 510 -13.59 31.26 -81.66
N GLN A 511 -14.74 30.58 -81.59
CA GLN A 511 -14.95 29.37 -80.76
C GLN A 511 -14.06 28.19 -81.25
N LYS A 512 -12.80 28.49 -81.60
CA LYS A 512 -11.80 27.62 -82.21
C LYS A 512 -10.38 27.83 -81.65
N LEU A 513 -10.22 28.78 -80.71
CA LEU A 513 -9.00 28.97 -79.91
C LEU A 513 -9.01 28.14 -78.61
N GLN A 514 -10.14 27.48 -78.29
CA GLN A 514 -10.19 26.48 -77.22
C GLN A 514 -9.44 25.17 -77.60
N GLU A 515 -9.16 24.92 -78.88
CA GLU A 515 -8.37 23.77 -79.34
C GLU A 515 -6.87 24.07 -79.52
N GLN A 516 -6.42 25.34 -79.53
CA GLN A 516 -4.98 25.68 -79.53
C GLN A 516 -4.39 25.84 -78.11
N ASN A 517 -5.23 25.85 -77.07
CA ASN A 517 -4.78 25.89 -75.66
C ASN A 517 -4.37 24.51 -75.10
N SER A 518 -4.33 23.47 -75.95
CA SER A 518 -3.65 22.20 -75.70
C SER A 518 -2.13 22.33 -75.90
N GLU A 519 -1.69 22.98 -76.98
CA GLU A 519 -0.28 23.08 -77.40
C GLU A 519 0.54 24.03 -76.49
N LEU A 520 -0.09 25.04 -75.88
CA LEU A 520 0.57 25.88 -74.88
C LEU A 520 0.92 25.15 -73.56
N ARG A 521 0.48 23.89 -73.38
CA ARG A 521 0.95 23.04 -72.27
C ARG A 521 2.32 22.41 -72.52
N GLU A 522 2.78 22.32 -73.76
CA GLU A 522 4.15 21.85 -74.07
C GLU A 522 5.19 22.96 -73.91
N VAL A 523 4.86 24.21 -74.23
CA VAL A 523 5.80 25.35 -74.14
C VAL A 523 6.28 25.62 -72.71
N ILE A 524 5.43 25.37 -71.70
CA ILE A 524 5.81 25.50 -70.28
C ILE A 524 6.79 24.39 -69.83
N GLY A 525 6.86 23.27 -70.55
CA GLY A 525 7.91 22.26 -70.37
C GLY A 525 9.30 22.76 -70.80
N GLN A 526 9.36 23.62 -71.82
CA GLN A 526 10.63 24.11 -72.38
C GLN A 526 11.28 25.19 -71.50
N MET A 527 10.49 26.04 -70.84
CA MET A 527 11.02 27.04 -69.88
C MET A 527 11.72 26.43 -68.65
N ARG A 528 11.60 25.11 -68.44
CA ARG A 528 12.37 24.39 -67.41
C ARG A 528 13.74 23.88 -67.88
N LYS A 529 14.02 23.92 -69.19
CA LYS A 529 15.36 23.67 -69.77
C LYS A 529 16.19 24.94 -69.93
N ASP A 530 15.54 26.09 -70.09
CA ASP A 530 16.20 27.39 -70.24
C ASP A 530 16.70 27.98 -68.90
N MET A 531 16.47 27.30 -67.77
CA MET A 531 17.10 27.61 -66.46
C MET A 531 18.22 26.63 -66.05
N GLU A 532 18.55 25.63 -66.87
CA GLU A 532 19.71 24.74 -66.65
C GLU A 532 20.89 25.06 -67.58
N SER A 533 20.84 26.21 -68.29
CA SER A 533 21.92 26.66 -69.17
C SER A 533 22.25 28.14 -68.99
N LEU A 534 23.52 28.42 -68.64
CA LEU A 534 24.17 29.75 -68.61
C LEU A 534 23.96 30.67 -67.38
N CYS A 535 24.28 30.16 -66.19
CA CYS A 535 24.97 30.98 -65.17
C CYS A 535 26.23 30.31 -64.62
N GLU A 536 27.00 29.73 -65.56
CA GLU A 536 28.41 29.39 -65.37
C GLU A 536 29.25 30.62 -65.79
N GLN A 537 29.74 31.40 -64.83
CA GLN A 537 30.74 32.45 -65.11
C GLN A 537 31.60 32.80 -63.88
N MET A 538 32.91 32.98 -64.13
CA MET A 538 33.98 33.43 -63.21
C MET A 538 34.70 32.36 -62.34
N SER A 539 35.32 31.40 -63.02
CA SER A 539 36.66 30.83 -62.69
C SER A 539 37.76 31.73 -63.31
N PRO A 540 39.05 31.36 -63.56
CA PRO A 540 39.96 30.31 -63.04
C PRO A 540 41.24 30.99 -62.42
N PRO A 541 42.55 30.79 -62.78
CA PRO A 541 43.31 29.59 -63.21
C PRO A 541 44.51 29.06 -62.34
N PRO A 542 45.78 29.60 -62.30
CA PRO A 542 47.00 28.84 -61.92
C PRO A 542 47.66 29.36 -60.60
N PRO A 543 48.90 28.97 -60.18
CA PRO A 543 49.89 28.00 -60.69
C PRO A 543 50.07 26.79 -59.70
N GLU A 544 51.21 26.24 -59.23
CA GLU A 544 52.67 26.54 -59.23
C GLU A 544 53.46 25.32 -58.68
N GLY A 545 54.63 24.89 -59.17
CA GLY A 545 55.05 24.61 -60.56
C GLY A 545 56.06 23.42 -60.56
N GLU A 546 56.06 22.63 -61.65
CA GLU A 546 57.25 22.05 -62.35
C GLU A 546 58.22 21.05 -61.62
N GLU A 547 58.87 20.03 -62.23
CA GLU A 547 58.74 19.37 -63.55
C GLU A 547 59.50 18.00 -63.63
N THR A 548 59.27 17.24 -64.72
CA THR A 548 60.15 16.27 -65.44
C THR A 548 60.83 15.02 -64.81
N ALA A 549 60.38 13.85 -65.28
CA ALA A 549 61.09 12.88 -66.15
C ALA A 549 62.28 11.95 -65.69
N SER A 550 62.04 10.65 -65.89
CA SER A 550 62.90 9.66 -66.59
C SER A 550 64.10 8.93 -65.94
N SER A 551 63.87 7.63 -65.67
CA SER A 551 64.67 6.46 -66.13
C SER A 551 66.01 6.01 -65.48
N LYS A 552 66.03 4.68 -65.24
CA LYS A 552 67.07 3.66 -65.56
C LYS A 552 68.19 3.28 -64.55
N THR A 553 68.18 1.96 -64.27
CA THR A 553 69.27 0.96 -64.23
C THR A 553 70.25 0.81 -63.05
N THR A 554 70.28 -0.46 -62.59
CA THR A 554 71.43 -1.35 -62.28
C THR A 554 72.26 -1.22 -60.98
N GLU A 555 72.12 -2.29 -60.19
CA GLU A 555 73.20 -3.21 -59.73
C GLU A 555 73.86 -3.06 -58.34
N ASN A 556 73.70 -4.19 -57.62
CA ASN A 556 74.67 -4.95 -56.83
C ASN A 556 75.09 -4.60 -55.39
N GLU A 557 74.60 -5.48 -54.51
CA GLU A 557 75.37 -6.38 -53.63
C GLU A 557 76.08 -5.87 -52.36
N GLY A 558 75.86 -6.64 -51.28
CA GLY A 558 77.00 -7.18 -50.54
C GLY A 558 77.03 -6.93 -49.03
N THR A 559 76.38 -7.81 -48.25
CA THR A 559 77.03 -8.62 -47.17
C THR A 559 75.99 -9.42 -46.37
N ASP A 560 75.79 -10.70 -46.73
CA ASP A 560 74.90 -11.63 -45.99
C ASP A 560 75.66 -12.50 -44.96
N ASP A 561 76.98 -12.31 -44.81
CA ASP A 561 77.91 -13.36 -44.35
C ASP A 561 78.63 -13.14 -43.00
N TYR A 562 78.41 -12.02 -42.29
CA TYR A 562 79.24 -11.70 -41.10
C TYR A 562 78.54 -11.88 -39.74
N VAL A 563 77.27 -11.50 -39.59
CA VAL A 563 76.60 -11.49 -38.26
C VAL A 563 75.82 -12.78 -37.99
N LYS A 564 75.15 -13.35 -39.01
CA LYS A 564 74.41 -14.62 -38.87
C LYS A 564 75.31 -15.81 -38.53
N SER A 565 76.58 -15.77 -38.93
CA SER A 565 77.60 -16.77 -38.56
C SER A 565 77.94 -16.74 -37.05
N LEU A 566 77.94 -15.55 -36.40
CA LEU A 566 78.19 -15.41 -34.96
C LEU A 566 76.98 -15.82 -34.10
N GLU A 567 75.76 -15.69 -34.62
CA GLU A 567 74.52 -16.04 -33.89
C GLU A 567 74.20 -17.54 -33.88
N ALA A 568 74.89 -18.33 -34.71
CA ALA A 568 74.79 -19.80 -34.75
C ALA A 568 75.82 -20.48 -33.83
N GLU A 569 77.09 -20.07 -33.87
CA GLU A 569 78.21 -20.69 -33.16
C GLU A 569 78.04 -20.66 -31.62
N ILE A 570 77.41 -19.62 -31.07
CA ILE A 570 77.16 -19.49 -29.62
C ILE A 570 76.00 -20.39 -29.12
N ARG A 571 75.08 -20.78 -30.01
CA ARG A 571 74.09 -21.84 -29.70
C ARG A 571 74.72 -23.22 -29.82
N ASP A 572 75.60 -23.43 -30.80
CA ASP A 572 76.36 -24.67 -30.98
C ASP A 572 77.37 -24.99 -29.84
N LEU A 573 77.56 -24.08 -28.88
CA LEU A 573 78.36 -24.32 -27.66
C LEU A 573 77.53 -24.53 -26.38
N LYS A 574 76.21 -24.30 -26.40
CA LYS A 574 75.35 -24.29 -25.19
C LYS A 574 74.40 -25.45 -24.88
N GLN A 575 73.75 -26.18 -25.80
CA GLN A 575 74.37 -26.74 -27.00
C GLN A 575 75.15 -27.99 -26.55
N LYS A 576 76.45 -28.01 -26.87
CA LYS A 576 77.45 -29.05 -26.55
C LYS A 576 77.61 -29.49 -25.07
N ASN A 577 76.96 -28.82 -24.11
CA ASN A 577 77.34 -28.86 -22.69
C ASN A 577 76.28 -29.47 -21.74
N ARG A 578 75.13 -29.92 -22.25
CA ARG A 578 74.08 -30.58 -21.43
C ARG A 578 73.77 -32.04 -21.79
N LEU A 579 74.40 -32.60 -22.84
CA LEU A 579 74.40 -34.04 -23.15
C LEU A 579 75.68 -34.75 -22.68
N THR A 580 76.76 -34.01 -22.42
CA THR A 580 77.87 -34.49 -21.57
C THR A 580 77.37 -34.76 -20.15
N GLU A 581 76.39 -33.99 -19.68
CA GLU A 581 75.68 -34.16 -18.41
C GLU A 581 74.85 -35.47 -18.37
N GLU A 582 74.36 -35.96 -19.52
CA GLU A 582 73.64 -37.23 -19.66
C GLU A 582 74.56 -38.45 -19.93
N LYS A 583 75.85 -38.22 -20.26
CA LYS A 583 76.85 -39.28 -20.51
C LYS A 583 77.74 -39.62 -19.31
N LEU A 584 77.38 -39.17 -18.10
CA LEU A 584 78.15 -39.41 -16.88
C LEU A 584 77.35 -40.01 -15.70
N GLN A 585 76.11 -40.50 -15.93
CA GLN A 585 75.28 -41.02 -14.84
C GLN A 585 74.48 -42.31 -15.12
N GLU A 586 74.96 -43.20 -15.99
CA GLU A 586 74.57 -44.62 -15.97
C GLU A 586 75.76 -45.58 -16.04
N ALA A 587 76.64 -45.50 -15.03
CA ALA A 587 77.74 -46.44 -14.80
C ALA A 587 77.91 -46.80 -13.30
N LEU A 588 76.81 -47.04 -12.59
CA LEU A 588 76.81 -47.41 -11.17
C LEU A 588 75.79 -48.52 -10.79
N ALA A 589 75.88 -49.65 -11.48
CA ALA A 589 75.85 -50.95 -10.83
C ALA A 589 77.29 -51.51 -10.89
N PRO A 590 77.83 -52.20 -9.86
CA PRO A 590 77.12 -53.28 -9.15
C PRO A 590 77.41 -53.40 -7.63
N LYS A 591 76.89 -54.49 -7.04
CA LYS A 591 77.28 -55.04 -5.73
C LYS A 591 78.81 -55.29 -5.65
N VAL A 592 79.44 -54.97 -4.52
CA VAL A 592 80.80 -55.43 -4.15
C VAL A 592 80.85 -55.84 -2.68
N HIS A 593 81.32 -57.05 -2.40
CA HIS A 593 81.49 -57.65 -1.06
C HIS A 593 82.68 -58.64 -1.10
N PRO A 594 83.38 -58.95 0.02
CA PRO A 594 83.36 -58.32 1.35
C PRO A 594 84.64 -57.48 1.61
N GLU A 595 84.87 -57.07 2.86
CA GLU A 595 86.19 -56.63 3.34
C GLU A 595 87.01 -57.82 3.87
N LEU A 596 88.34 -57.79 3.68
CA LEU A 596 89.32 -58.65 4.37
C LEU A 596 89.99 -57.89 5.51
N PRO A 597 90.39 -58.59 6.60
CA PRO A 597 91.56 -58.16 7.39
C PRO A 597 92.74 -59.14 7.34
N THR A 598 93.90 -58.59 6.97
CA THR A 598 95.23 -58.80 7.59
C THR A 598 95.85 -60.20 7.70
N THR A 599 96.95 -60.42 6.97
CA THR A 599 98.26 -60.74 7.60
C THR A 599 99.42 -60.30 6.68
N THR A 600 100.64 -60.19 7.22
CA THR A 600 101.67 -59.23 6.78
C THR A 600 102.97 -59.81 6.22
N LYS A 601 103.61 -59.04 5.31
CA LYS A 601 105.06 -58.99 4.97
C LYS A 601 105.67 -60.16 4.15
N PRO A 602 106.87 -60.01 3.54
CA PRO A 602 107.77 -58.84 3.43
C PRO A 602 108.10 -58.45 1.95
N VAL A 603 109.30 -57.86 1.72
CA VAL A 603 109.91 -57.36 0.44
C VAL A 603 109.38 -55.97 0.02
N SER A 604 110.16 -54.93 -0.24
CA SER A 604 111.55 -54.45 -0.02
C SER A 604 111.56 -52.98 -0.52
N PRO A 605 112.65 -52.19 -0.46
CA PRO A 605 112.57 -50.73 -0.70
C PRO A 605 112.58 -50.32 -2.20
N ASP A 606 112.60 -49.00 -2.40
CA ASP A 606 112.87 -48.25 -3.65
C ASP A 606 111.68 -47.87 -4.54
N ASN A 607 110.91 -46.85 -4.10
CA ASN A 607 110.57 -45.71 -4.98
C ASN A 607 109.98 -44.50 -4.23
N MET A 608 110.76 -43.43 -4.08
CA MET A 608 110.36 -42.18 -3.41
C MET A 608 109.19 -41.46 -4.11
N TYR A 609 109.02 -41.67 -5.43
CA TYR A 609 107.87 -41.18 -6.19
C TYR A 609 106.53 -41.76 -5.72
N ILE A 610 106.50 -43.04 -5.31
CA ILE A 610 105.27 -43.71 -4.88
C ILE A 610 104.81 -43.19 -3.52
N GLN A 611 105.73 -42.88 -2.59
CA GLN A 611 105.38 -42.29 -1.30
C GLN A 611 104.77 -40.88 -1.43
N ASN A 612 105.31 -40.03 -2.30
CA ASN A 612 104.71 -38.71 -2.56
C ASN A 612 103.31 -38.84 -3.20
N HIS A 613 103.13 -39.77 -4.14
CA HIS A 613 101.83 -40.01 -4.76
C HIS A 613 100.78 -40.52 -3.75
N ILE A 614 101.15 -41.50 -2.91
CA ILE A 614 100.29 -42.00 -1.82
C ILE A 614 99.97 -40.89 -0.80
N SER A 615 100.93 -40.02 -0.49
CA SER A 615 100.69 -38.90 0.44
C SER A 615 99.68 -37.90 -0.13
N SER A 616 99.84 -37.48 -1.39
CA SER A 616 98.86 -36.59 -2.06
C SER A 616 97.48 -37.23 -2.24
N LEU A 617 97.42 -38.55 -2.47
CA LEU A 617 96.16 -39.31 -2.49
C LEU A 617 95.49 -39.34 -1.11
N ASN A 618 96.24 -39.53 -0.04
CA ASN A 618 95.69 -39.51 1.31
C ASN A 618 95.22 -38.11 1.74
N GLU A 619 95.86 -37.05 1.24
CA GLU A 619 95.48 -35.65 1.49
C GLU A 619 94.17 -35.30 0.76
N THR A 620 94.06 -35.62 -0.55
CA THR A 620 92.80 -35.48 -1.31
C THR A 620 91.68 -36.38 -0.79
N ILE A 621 91.97 -37.62 -0.36
CA ILE A 621 90.98 -38.48 0.33
C ILE A 621 90.59 -37.87 1.69
N GLY A 622 91.49 -37.15 2.36
CA GLY A 622 91.22 -36.38 3.57
C GLY A 622 90.25 -35.23 3.33
N ALA A 623 90.50 -34.40 2.31
CA ALA A 623 89.63 -33.31 1.89
C ALA A 623 88.23 -33.81 1.49
N LEU A 624 88.15 -34.84 0.63
CA LEU A 624 86.89 -35.47 0.24
C LEU A 624 86.11 -36.07 1.44
N ARG A 625 86.80 -36.54 2.49
CA ARG A 625 86.15 -36.96 3.74
C ARG A 625 85.64 -35.77 4.56
N ALA A 626 86.37 -34.67 4.62
CA ALA A 626 85.93 -33.44 5.28
C ALA A 626 84.68 -32.85 4.61
N ASP A 627 84.68 -32.75 3.28
CA ASP A 627 83.53 -32.29 2.49
C ASP A 627 82.32 -33.22 2.62
N LYS A 628 82.54 -34.53 2.70
CA LYS A 628 81.47 -35.50 2.98
C LYS A 628 80.87 -35.30 4.38
N VAL A 629 81.67 -34.94 5.38
CA VAL A 629 81.18 -34.61 6.73
C VAL A 629 80.45 -33.27 6.75
N ALA A 630 80.96 -32.25 6.06
CA ALA A 630 80.29 -30.95 5.94
C ALA A 630 78.94 -31.06 5.21
N SER A 631 78.88 -31.87 4.14
CA SER A 631 77.65 -32.16 3.39
C SER A 631 76.65 -33.01 4.20
N ALA A 632 77.13 -33.96 5.01
CA ALA A 632 76.28 -34.69 5.94
C ALA A 632 75.72 -33.78 7.06
N ALA A 633 76.48 -32.77 7.50
CA ALA A 633 76.02 -31.78 8.47
C ALA A 633 74.98 -30.81 7.87
N SER A 634 75.15 -30.39 6.61
CA SER A 634 74.15 -29.56 5.91
C SER A 634 72.86 -30.34 5.62
N TYR A 635 72.96 -31.63 5.27
CA TYR A 635 71.81 -32.52 5.12
C TYR A 635 71.01 -32.65 6.43
N LYS A 636 71.67 -32.94 7.56
CA LYS A 636 71.01 -32.99 8.89
C LYS A 636 70.34 -31.66 9.28
N LYS A 637 70.87 -30.52 8.84
CA LYS A 637 70.25 -29.21 9.06
C LYS A 637 68.97 -29.02 8.21
N LEU A 638 68.92 -29.56 7.00
CA LEU A 638 67.71 -29.58 6.17
C LEU A 638 66.67 -30.57 6.70
N GLU A 639 67.09 -31.75 7.15
CA GLU A 639 66.27 -32.76 7.82
C GLU A 639 65.59 -32.20 9.08
N ALA A 640 66.34 -31.52 9.97
CA ALA A 640 65.78 -30.83 11.14
C ALA A 640 64.81 -29.70 10.76
N ARG A 641 65.02 -29.01 9.63
CA ARG A 641 64.09 -28.00 9.10
C ARG A 641 62.81 -28.64 8.56
N ALA A 642 62.89 -29.79 7.92
CA ALA A 642 61.72 -30.55 7.46
C ALA A 642 60.86 -30.99 8.65
N ALA A 643 61.46 -31.61 9.67
CA ALA A 643 60.74 -32.01 10.89
C ALA A 643 60.05 -30.84 11.62
N HIS A 644 60.67 -29.64 11.64
CA HIS A 644 60.02 -28.43 12.16
C HIS A 644 58.81 -27.99 11.31
N LEU A 645 58.92 -28.06 9.98
CA LEU A 645 57.81 -27.73 9.08
C LEU A 645 56.66 -28.74 9.21
N GLU A 646 56.95 -30.03 9.36
CA GLU A 646 55.97 -31.08 9.66
C GLU A 646 55.28 -30.83 11.01
N SER A 647 56.01 -30.38 12.03
CA SER A 647 55.44 -29.95 13.32
C SER A 647 54.52 -28.73 13.17
N MET A 648 54.84 -27.77 12.29
CA MET A 648 53.95 -26.63 12.01
C MET A 648 52.70 -27.06 11.24
N VAL A 649 52.82 -27.96 10.27
CA VAL A 649 51.69 -28.50 9.50
C VAL A 649 50.72 -29.26 10.41
N THR A 650 51.24 -30.07 11.33
CA THR A 650 50.41 -30.79 12.32
C THR A 650 49.72 -29.85 13.31
N GLU A 651 50.40 -28.80 13.79
CA GLU A 651 49.77 -27.76 14.63
C GLU A 651 48.65 -27.00 13.90
N LEU A 652 48.88 -26.60 12.64
CA LEU A 652 47.86 -25.96 11.81
C LEU A 652 46.67 -26.89 11.52
N THR A 653 46.93 -28.17 11.26
CA THR A 653 45.89 -29.19 11.07
C THR A 653 45.04 -29.35 12.33
N HIS A 654 45.65 -29.37 13.52
CA HIS A 654 44.91 -29.39 14.79
C HIS A 654 44.07 -28.11 14.99
N LYS A 655 44.60 -26.93 14.66
CA LYS A 655 43.83 -25.67 14.73
C LYS A 655 42.63 -25.65 13.77
N ILE A 656 42.77 -26.22 12.57
CA ILE A 656 41.65 -26.37 11.62
C ILE A 656 40.59 -27.32 12.20
N GLN A 657 40.99 -28.48 12.74
CA GLN A 657 40.06 -29.42 13.39
C GLN A 657 39.34 -28.81 14.59
N GLN A 658 40.04 -28.03 15.42
CA GLN A 658 39.43 -27.31 16.54
C GLN A 658 38.40 -26.27 16.05
N LYS A 659 38.73 -25.46 15.04
CA LYS A 659 37.79 -24.48 14.49
C LYS A 659 36.60 -25.14 13.81
N GLN A 660 36.78 -26.30 13.16
CA GLN A 660 35.67 -27.09 12.66
C GLN A 660 34.75 -27.61 13.79
N ALA A 661 35.30 -28.02 14.93
CA ALA A 661 34.51 -28.40 16.09
C ALA A 661 33.71 -27.22 16.69
N GLU A 662 34.33 -26.03 16.78
CA GLU A 662 33.65 -24.80 17.20
C GLU A 662 32.50 -24.43 16.24
N ILE A 663 32.71 -24.53 14.92
CA ILE A 663 31.67 -24.32 13.89
C ILE A 663 30.52 -25.33 14.06
N ASN A 664 30.81 -26.61 14.24
CA ASN A 664 29.80 -27.64 14.45
C ASN A 664 28.97 -27.39 15.73
N GLN A 665 29.60 -26.89 16.80
CA GLN A 665 28.93 -26.52 18.05
C GLN A 665 27.99 -25.32 17.85
N LEU A 666 28.45 -24.27 17.16
CA LEU A 666 27.62 -23.09 16.84
C LEU A 666 26.44 -23.47 15.92
N GLN A 667 26.66 -24.34 14.93
CA GLN A 667 25.59 -24.89 14.09
C GLN A 667 24.57 -25.68 14.91
N PHE A 668 24.99 -26.47 15.90
CA PHE A 668 24.06 -27.17 16.79
C PHE A 668 23.24 -26.19 17.64
N GLN A 669 23.87 -25.16 18.21
CA GLN A 669 23.20 -24.11 18.98
C GLN A 669 22.17 -23.37 18.14
N LEU A 670 22.55 -22.85 16.97
CA LEU A 670 21.66 -22.15 16.03
C LEU A 670 20.48 -23.03 15.59
N ASN A 671 20.71 -24.32 15.33
CA ASN A 671 19.64 -25.27 15.00
C ASN A 671 18.69 -25.52 16.18
N SER A 672 19.20 -25.55 17.41
CA SER A 672 18.36 -25.70 18.62
C SER A 672 17.51 -24.46 18.89
N GLU A 673 18.08 -23.25 18.75
CA GLU A 673 17.36 -21.98 18.85
C GLU A 673 16.32 -21.82 17.74
N THR A 674 16.66 -22.18 16.50
CA THR A 674 15.72 -22.15 15.36
C THR A 674 14.51 -23.06 15.62
N ARG A 675 14.73 -24.27 16.15
CA ARG A 675 13.63 -25.17 16.54
C ARG A 675 12.78 -24.62 17.68
N HIS A 676 13.42 -24.02 18.70
CA HIS A 676 12.69 -23.39 19.80
C HIS A 676 11.83 -22.22 19.29
N ASN A 677 12.41 -21.32 18.50
CA ASN A 677 11.72 -20.19 17.89
C ASN A 677 10.59 -20.63 16.94
N GLN A 678 10.76 -21.73 16.21
CA GLN A 678 9.70 -22.27 15.36
C GLN A 678 8.56 -22.89 16.19
N ALA A 679 8.85 -23.51 17.34
CA ALA A 679 7.85 -23.99 18.28
C ALA A 679 7.08 -22.83 18.94
N THR A 680 7.76 -21.77 19.41
CA THR A 680 7.10 -20.59 20.00
C THR A 680 6.25 -19.87 18.96
N ILE A 681 6.74 -19.63 17.73
CA ILE A 681 5.93 -19.08 16.62
C ILE A 681 4.69 -19.94 16.35
N SER A 682 4.80 -21.27 16.39
CA SER A 682 3.66 -22.16 16.16
C SER A 682 2.62 -22.05 17.29
N SER A 683 3.07 -22.00 18.56
CA SER A 683 2.18 -21.78 19.70
C SER A 683 1.48 -20.41 19.68
N LEU A 684 2.19 -19.35 19.24
CA LEU A 684 1.62 -18.01 19.09
C LEU A 684 0.60 -17.93 17.95
N ARG A 685 0.84 -18.64 16.83
CA ARG A 685 -0.15 -18.76 15.74
C ARG A 685 -1.41 -19.52 16.17
N GLN A 686 -1.24 -20.59 16.95
CA GLN A 686 -2.40 -21.29 17.54
C GLN A 686 -3.18 -20.34 18.46
N ARG A 687 -2.49 -19.62 19.36
CA ARG A 687 -3.11 -18.65 20.27
C ARG A 687 -3.79 -17.49 19.53
N GLN A 688 -3.22 -17.04 18.41
CA GLN A 688 -3.84 -16.05 17.53
C GLN A 688 -5.14 -16.60 16.92
N SER A 689 -5.14 -17.82 16.39
CA SER A 689 -6.34 -18.46 15.83
C SER A 689 -7.44 -18.67 16.87
N GLU A 690 -7.09 -19.05 18.10
CA GLU A 690 -8.03 -19.13 19.23
C GLU A 690 -8.67 -17.76 19.55
N LEU A 691 -7.88 -16.69 19.57
CA LEU A 691 -8.37 -15.32 19.82
C LEU A 691 -9.21 -14.77 18.64
N GLU A 692 -8.85 -15.09 17.40
CA GLU A 692 -9.66 -14.76 16.22
C GLU A 692 -11.01 -15.46 16.28
N MET A 693 -11.05 -16.75 16.64
CA MET A 693 -12.29 -17.50 16.87
C MET A 693 -13.14 -16.85 17.98
N GLN A 694 -12.56 -16.53 19.14
CA GLN A 694 -13.27 -15.83 20.23
C GLN A 694 -13.81 -14.46 19.81
N LEU A 695 -13.08 -13.70 18.98
CA LEU A 695 -13.57 -12.44 18.41
C LEU A 695 -14.72 -12.65 17.41
N THR A 696 -14.73 -13.73 16.61
CA THR A 696 -15.87 -14.04 15.75
C THR A 696 -17.10 -14.51 16.52
N GLU A 697 -16.91 -15.23 17.62
CA GLU A 697 -17.98 -15.67 18.52
C GLU A 697 -18.62 -14.47 19.25
N ALA A 698 -17.82 -13.62 19.89
CA ALA A 698 -18.29 -12.39 20.54
C ALA A 698 -18.99 -11.42 19.57
N ARG A 699 -18.60 -11.40 18.28
CA ARG A 699 -19.33 -10.65 17.23
C ARG A 699 -20.70 -11.26 16.93
N LYS A 700 -20.80 -12.60 16.80
CA LYS A 700 -22.09 -13.29 16.62
C LYS A 700 -23.01 -13.08 17.81
N GLU A 701 -22.50 -13.22 19.04
CA GLU A 701 -23.25 -12.91 20.25
C GLU A 701 -23.77 -11.46 20.24
N ALA A 702 -22.91 -10.48 19.92
CA ALA A 702 -23.34 -9.08 19.82
C ALA A 702 -24.43 -8.88 18.75
N GLU A 703 -24.30 -9.49 17.57
CA GLU A 703 -25.34 -9.47 16.53
C GLU A 703 -26.65 -10.13 16.98
N GLU A 704 -26.59 -11.24 17.72
CA GLU A 704 -27.76 -11.91 18.29
C GLU A 704 -28.43 -11.05 19.37
N PHE A 705 -27.65 -10.38 20.23
CA PHE A 705 -28.15 -9.38 21.17
C PHE A 705 -28.82 -8.20 20.45
N PHE A 706 -28.22 -7.67 19.37
CA PHE A 706 -28.85 -6.61 18.57
C PHE A 706 -30.15 -7.10 17.91
N LYS A 707 -30.16 -8.30 17.30
CA LYS A 707 -31.37 -8.91 16.70
C LYS A 707 -32.46 -9.19 17.74
N GLY A 708 -32.10 -9.61 18.95
CA GLY A 708 -33.03 -9.85 20.06
C GLY A 708 -33.65 -8.56 20.58
N ASN A 709 -32.82 -7.54 20.83
CA ASN A 709 -33.24 -6.19 21.20
C ASN A 709 -34.17 -5.62 20.12
N LEU A 710 -33.82 -5.73 18.84
CA LEU A 710 -34.64 -5.30 17.70
C LEU A 710 -36.06 -5.91 17.72
N LYS A 711 -36.18 -7.21 18.00
CA LYS A 711 -37.47 -7.91 18.09
C LYS A 711 -38.31 -7.46 19.28
N GLN A 712 -37.71 -7.40 20.48
CA GLN A 712 -38.40 -6.91 21.68
C GLN A 712 -38.91 -5.47 21.48
N ASN A 713 -38.11 -4.66 20.79
CA ASN A 713 -38.44 -3.27 20.49
C ASN A 713 -39.61 -3.16 19.52
N LEU A 714 -39.66 -4.00 18.47
CA LEU A 714 -40.80 -4.09 17.55
C LEU A 714 -42.07 -4.53 18.29
N GLU A 715 -42.00 -5.59 19.10
CA GLU A 715 -43.11 -6.07 19.95
C GLU A 715 -43.67 -4.94 20.84
N THR A 716 -42.82 -4.08 21.41
CA THR A 716 -43.30 -2.93 22.20
C THR A 716 -43.81 -1.75 21.40
N VAL A 717 -43.45 -1.63 20.11
CA VAL A 717 -44.11 -0.68 19.20
C VAL A 717 -45.47 -1.24 18.76
N GLU A 718 -45.58 -2.55 18.54
CA GLU A 718 -46.85 -3.25 18.27
C GLU A 718 -47.81 -3.10 19.46
N LEU A 719 -47.40 -3.46 20.67
CA LEU A 719 -48.18 -3.22 21.91
C LEU A 719 -48.47 -1.73 22.15
N GLY A 720 -47.55 -0.83 21.81
CA GLY A 720 -47.77 0.62 21.89
C GLY A 720 -48.84 1.11 20.91
N ASN A 721 -48.89 0.53 19.71
CA ASN A 721 -49.91 0.78 18.70
C ASN A 721 -51.25 0.16 19.09
N GLU A 722 -51.29 -1.06 19.66
CA GLU A 722 -52.51 -1.68 20.20
C GLU A 722 -53.10 -0.85 21.34
N VAL A 723 -52.29 -0.43 22.32
CA VAL A 723 -52.73 0.47 23.41
C VAL A 723 -53.21 1.81 22.85
N SER A 724 -52.60 2.32 21.79
CA SER A 724 -53.03 3.57 21.14
C SER A 724 -54.33 3.39 20.35
N ALA A 725 -54.54 2.25 19.70
CA ALA A 725 -55.80 1.89 19.03
C ALA A 725 -56.93 1.72 20.04
N LEU A 726 -56.72 0.96 21.13
CA LEU A 726 -57.67 0.83 22.24
C LEU A 726 -58.00 2.19 22.87
N LYS A 727 -57.01 3.07 23.04
CA LYS A 727 -57.22 4.43 23.55
C LYS A 727 -57.99 5.33 22.56
N LEU A 728 -57.80 5.15 21.26
CA LEU A 728 -58.57 5.83 20.22
C LEU A 728 -60.02 5.33 20.17
N GLU A 729 -60.23 4.02 20.35
CA GLU A 729 -61.54 3.39 20.41
C GLU A 729 -62.33 3.78 21.67
N LEU A 730 -61.67 3.82 22.84
CA LEU A 730 -62.21 4.42 24.07
C LEU A 730 -62.52 5.92 23.93
N ALA A 731 -61.85 6.64 23.03
CA ALA A 731 -62.12 8.05 22.76
C ALA A 731 -63.20 8.28 21.69
N SER A 732 -63.39 7.32 20.76
CA SER A 732 -64.42 7.38 19.72
C SER A 732 -65.79 6.88 20.22
N GLN A 733 -65.81 5.91 21.13
CA GLN A 733 -67.01 5.49 21.85
C GLN A 733 -67.45 6.54 22.86
N ARG A 734 -68.24 7.51 22.39
CA ARG A 734 -68.78 8.63 23.17
C ARG A 734 -69.92 8.23 24.13
N PHE A 735 -69.73 7.13 24.88
CA PHE A 735 -70.59 6.71 25.98
C PHE A 735 -70.01 7.17 27.32
N PRO A 736 -70.85 7.57 28.30
CA PRO A 736 -70.38 7.82 29.65
C PRO A 736 -70.01 6.49 30.30
N VAL A 737 -68.71 6.17 30.34
CA VAL A 737 -68.19 5.04 31.12
C VAL A 737 -68.39 5.35 32.60
N VAL A 738 -69.56 4.97 33.11
CA VAL A 738 -69.75 4.67 34.52
C VAL A 738 -68.72 3.60 34.84
N LEU A 739 -67.73 3.96 35.65
CA LEU A 739 -66.76 3.02 36.20
C LEU A 739 -67.49 2.08 37.17
N SER A 740 -68.14 1.07 36.62
CA SER A 740 -68.43 -0.15 37.37
C SER A 740 -67.09 -0.71 37.80
N GLU A 741 -66.76 -0.56 39.08
CA GLU A 741 -65.59 -1.21 39.69
C GLU A 741 -65.61 -2.68 39.29
N THR A 742 -64.62 -3.11 38.51
CA THR A 742 -64.52 -4.50 38.08
C THR A 742 -64.50 -5.40 39.30
N ALA A 743 -65.13 -6.57 39.23
CA ALA A 743 -65.26 -7.48 40.38
C ALA A 743 -63.91 -7.72 41.07
N THR A 744 -62.84 -7.85 40.28
CA THR A 744 -61.44 -7.93 40.71
C THR A 744 -60.95 -6.78 41.60
N VAL A 745 -61.42 -5.55 41.40
CA VAL A 745 -61.08 -4.39 42.26
C VAL A 745 -61.88 -4.41 43.56
N LYS A 746 -63.10 -4.99 43.57
CA LYS A 746 -63.84 -5.23 44.82
C LYS A 746 -63.23 -6.38 45.60
N GLU A 747 -62.94 -7.50 44.95
CA GLU A 747 -62.21 -8.64 45.52
C GLU A 747 -60.87 -8.20 46.11
N LEU A 748 -60.02 -7.48 45.35
CA LEU A 748 -58.76 -6.94 45.88
C LEU A 748 -58.94 -5.92 47.00
N ARG A 749 -60.05 -5.16 47.04
CA ARG A 749 -60.33 -4.26 48.17
C ARG A 749 -60.79 -5.02 49.40
N GLU A 750 -61.60 -6.06 49.26
CA GLU A 750 -62.02 -6.97 50.34
C GLU A 750 -60.84 -7.81 50.84
N GLU A 751 -59.95 -8.25 49.95
CA GLU A 751 -58.70 -8.94 50.28
C GLU A 751 -57.71 -8.00 50.99
N ILE A 752 -57.59 -6.73 50.56
CA ILE A 752 -56.84 -5.71 51.30
C ILE A 752 -57.50 -5.36 52.64
N LEU A 753 -58.84 -5.42 52.75
CA LEU A 753 -59.57 -5.20 54.00
C LEU A 753 -59.36 -6.35 54.99
N THR A 754 -59.44 -7.60 54.53
CA THR A 754 -59.19 -8.81 55.34
C THR A 754 -57.72 -8.95 55.70
N LEU A 755 -56.77 -8.68 54.79
CA LEU A 755 -55.34 -8.61 55.11
C LEU A 755 -55.04 -7.48 56.10
N ARG A 756 -55.72 -6.32 56.03
CA ARG A 756 -55.59 -5.27 57.05
C ARG A 756 -56.21 -5.67 58.38
N GLN A 757 -57.35 -6.37 58.41
CA GLN A 757 -57.92 -6.91 59.65
C GLN A 757 -57.02 -7.99 60.28
N GLN A 758 -56.37 -8.84 59.47
CA GLN A 758 -55.35 -9.79 59.93
C GLN A 758 -54.09 -9.06 60.45
N LEU A 759 -53.66 -7.96 59.83
CA LEU A 759 -52.55 -7.14 60.32
C LEU A 759 -52.89 -6.42 61.64
N VAL A 760 -54.15 -6.01 61.82
CA VAL A 760 -54.66 -5.42 63.07
C VAL A 760 -54.76 -6.49 64.18
N ALA A 761 -55.16 -7.71 63.86
CA ALA A 761 -55.11 -8.85 64.80
C ALA A 761 -53.67 -9.20 65.23
N LEU A 762 -52.67 -8.92 64.39
CA LEU A 762 -51.24 -9.11 64.67
C LEU A 762 -50.57 -7.92 65.38
N THR A 763 -51.31 -6.85 65.74
CA THR A 763 -50.74 -5.63 66.35
C THR A 763 -51.32 -5.27 67.73
N SER A 764 -51.47 -6.29 68.60
CA SER A 764 -51.51 -6.09 70.05
C SER A 764 -50.10 -6.22 70.67
N PRO A 765 -49.69 -5.37 71.63
CA PRO A 765 -48.28 -5.18 71.96
C PRO A 765 -47.75 -6.08 73.11
N SER A 766 -47.24 -7.26 72.79
CA SER A 766 -46.24 -7.98 73.61
C SER A 766 -45.46 -9.00 72.77
N GLY A 767 -44.14 -9.08 72.96
CA GLY A 767 -43.24 -9.71 71.98
C GLY A 767 -43.05 -11.24 72.09
N GLY A 768 -42.88 -11.90 70.95
CA GLY A 768 -42.51 -13.33 70.84
C GLY A 768 -42.38 -13.75 69.36
N PRO A 769 -41.44 -14.64 68.98
CA PRO A 769 -40.96 -14.70 67.59
C PRO A 769 -41.64 -15.76 66.70
N ALA A 770 -41.62 -15.50 65.39
CA ALA A 770 -42.08 -16.42 64.36
C ALA A 770 -41.23 -17.72 64.29
N ASP A 771 -41.95 -18.85 64.30
CA ASP A 771 -41.54 -20.25 64.25
C ASP A 771 -40.05 -20.57 63.91
N PRO A 772 -39.23 -20.99 64.90
CA PRO A 772 -37.83 -21.34 64.68
C PRO A 772 -37.61 -22.62 63.84
N TYR A 773 -38.64 -23.45 63.60
CA TYR A 773 -38.47 -24.72 62.88
C TYR A 773 -38.21 -24.50 61.38
N ILE A 774 -38.92 -23.55 60.76
CA ILE A 774 -38.78 -23.22 59.33
C ILE A 774 -37.37 -22.64 59.05
N LEU A 775 -36.90 -21.72 59.90
CA LEU A 775 -35.57 -21.14 59.76
C LEU A 775 -34.47 -22.20 59.93
N ARG A 776 -34.62 -23.11 60.92
CA ARG A 776 -33.65 -24.20 61.15
C ARG A 776 -33.60 -25.20 59.99
N ASN A 777 -34.73 -25.46 59.32
CA ASN A 777 -34.77 -26.32 58.13
C ASN A 777 -34.15 -25.65 56.91
N LYS A 778 -34.46 -24.38 56.63
CA LYS A 778 -33.79 -23.60 55.56
C LYS A 778 -32.28 -23.48 55.80
N LEU A 779 -31.84 -23.31 57.05
CA LEU A 779 -30.41 -23.28 57.39
C LEU A 779 -29.74 -24.64 57.17
N LYS A 780 -30.38 -25.76 57.54
CA LYS A 780 -29.89 -27.12 57.22
C LYS A 780 -29.80 -27.37 55.72
N GLU A 781 -30.76 -26.89 54.93
CA GLU A 781 -30.75 -27.03 53.47
C GLU A 781 -29.65 -26.18 52.83
N ALA A 782 -29.44 -24.94 53.31
CA ALA A 782 -28.32 -24.10 52.91
C ALA A 782 -26.97 -24.73 53.25
N VAL A 783 -26.80 -25.30 54.45
CA VAL A 783 -25.58 -26.03 54.83
C VAL A 783 -25.33 -27.23 53.90
N LYS A 784 -26.37 -28.01 53.55
CA LYS A 784 -26.24 -29.11 52.57
C LYS A 784 -25.77 -28.61 51.21
N LYS A 785 -26.39 -27.55 50.67
CA LYS A 785 -25.99 -26.92 49.40
C LYS A 785 -24.57 -26.37 49.43
N ILE A 786 -24.15 -25.76 50.55
CA ILE A 786 -22.77 -25.28 50.74
C ILE A 786 -21.77 -26.46 50.78
N SER A 787 -22.09 -27.56 51.48
CA SER A 787 -21.23 -28.74 51.49
C SER A 787 -21.12 -29.39 50.10
N GLN A 788 -22.21 -29.46 49.33
CA GLN A 788 -22.20 -29.96 47.96
C GLN A 788 -21.34 -29.07 47.04
N LEU A 789 -21.56 -27.75 47.04
CA LEU A 789 -20.74 -26.80 46.28
C LEU A 789 -19.27 -26.81 46.71
N SER A 790 -18.96 -27.11 47.98
CA SER A 790 -17.57 -27.27 48.43
C SER A 790 -16.90 -28.54 47.89
N LEU A 791 -17.66 -29.63 47.74
CA LEU A 791 -17.18 -30.87 47.13
C LEU A 791 -16.98 -30.71 45.62
N GLU A 792 -17.93 -30.09 44.93
CA GLU A 792 -17.84 -29.75 43.50
C GLU A 792 -16.66 -28.80 43.24
N LYS A 793 -16.45 -27.79 44.09
CA LYS A 793 -15.25 -26.93 44.04
C LYS A 793 -13.95 -27.72 44.23
N GLN A 794 -13.90 -28.66 45.17
CA GLN A 794 -12.71 -29.49 45.37
C GLN A 794 -12.46 -30.40 44.16
N GLN A 795 -13.50 -31.03 43.60
CA GLN A 795 -13.41 -31.83 42.38
C GLN A 795 -12.92 -31.01 41.18
N LEU A 796 -13.36 -29.76 41.02
CA LEU A 796 -12.85 -28.85 39.99
C LEU A 796 -11.39 -28.41 40.24
N ILE A 797 -10.98 -28.25 41.50
CA ILE A 797 -9.57 -28.02 41.87
C ILE A 797 -8.72 -29.25 41.56
N ASP A 798 -9.21 -30.45 41.86
CA ASP A 798 -8.48 -31.71 41.65
C ASP A 798 -8.42 -32.07 40.16
N MET A 799 -9.49 -31.86 39.38
CA MET A 799 -9.46 -31.90 37.92
C MET A 799 -8.51 -30.85 37.34
N GLY A 800 -8.55 -29.62 37.84
CA GLY A 800 -7.63 -28.55 37.40
C GLY A 800 -6.17 -28.85 37.75
N ASN A 801 -5.90 -29.49 38.89
CA ASN A 801 -4.59 -29.96 39.31
C ASN A 801 -4.14 -31.16 38.48
N ARG A 802 -5.06 -32.06 38.12
CA ARG A 802 -4.79 -33.19 37.23
C ARG A 802 -4.45 -32.71 35.81
N LEU A 803 -5.23 -31.80 35.24
CA LEU A 803 -4.91 -31.16 33.96
C LEU A 803 -3.60 -30.38 34.02
N ARG A 804 -3.28 -29.70 35.13
CA ARG A 804 -1.96 -29.08 35.35
C ARG A 804 -0.83 -30.12 35.45
N ALA A 805 -1.07 -31.29 36.04
CA ALA A 805 -0.09 -32.36 36.12
C ALA A 805 0.11 -33.06 34.76
N GLU A 806 -0.96 -33.25 33.99
CA GLU A 806 -0.94 -33.77 32.62
C GLU A 806 -0.25 -32.77 31.67
N LEU A 807 -0.38 -31.45 31.89
CA LEU A 807 0.38 -30.39 31.18
C LEU A 807 1.86 -30.27 31.60
N VAL A 808 2.26 -30.84 32.73
CA VAL A 808 3.65 -30.83 33.25
C VAL A 808 4.34 -32.18 33.04
N ALA A 809 3.61 -33.23 32.66
CA ALA A 809 4.14 -34.50 32.23
C ALA A 809 4.47 -34.46 30.71
N PRO A 810 5.70 -34.80 30.28
CA PRO A 810 6.05 -34.79 28.87
C PRO A 810 5.54 -36.06 28.16
N GLU A 811 4.44 -35.97 27.42
CA GLU A 811 4.00 -37.06 26.53
C GLU A 811 4.97 -37.25 25.34
N GLY A 812 5.94 -38.15 25.53
CA GLY A 812 6.61 -38.87 24.45
C GLY A 812 6.12 -40.31 24.39
N TYR A 813 5.26 -40.64 23.42
CA TYR A 813 4.83 -42.03 23.19
C TYR A 813 5.97 -42.88 22.61
N THR A 814 6.20 -44.09 23.13
CA THR A 814 5.94 -45.36 22.40
C THR A 814 6.30 -46.65 23.16
N SER A 815 5.39 -47.64 23.03
CA SER A 815 5.63 -49.09 22.90
C SER A 815 6.17 -49.96 24.06
N LYS A 816 5.43 -51.04 24.33
CA LYS A 816 5.76 -52.17 25.22
C LYS A 816 6.48 -53.30 24.48
N THR A 817 7.51 -53.91 25.07
CA THR A 817 7.85 -55.34 24.85
C THR A 817 8.68 -55.96 25.99
N SER A 818 8.23 -57.11 26.49
CA SER A 818 8.93 -58.16 27.27
C SER A 818 9.78 -57.86 28.53
N ALA A 819 9.47 -58.58 29.62
CA ALA A 819 10.35 -58.88 30.77
C ALA A 819 11.28 -60.10 30.46
N PRO A 820 12.24 -60.54 31.34
CA PRO A 820 12.72 -60.02 32.65
C PRO A 820 14.08 -59.27 32.49
N PRO A 821 15.25 -59.47 33.17
CA PRO A 821 15.77 -60.45 34.17
C PRO A 821 16.07 -59.85 35.58
N ALA A 822 16.86 -60.53 36.44
CA ALA A 822 17.35 -60.03 37.74
C ALA A 822 18.72 -60.62 38.20
N LEU A 823 19.59 -59.81 38.83
CA LEU A 823 20.10 -60.03 40.21
C LEU A 823 21.11 -58.97 40.71
N GLN A 824 21.09 -58.80 42.03
CA GLN A 824 21.76 -57.86 42.94
C GLN A 824 23.29 -57.61 42.78
N ASN A 825 23.74 -56.35 42.96
CA ASN A 825 24.36 -55.91 44.25
C ASN A 825 24.70 -54.40 44.30
N SER A 826 24.48 -53.80 45.48
CA SER A 826 24.85 -52.43 45.89
C SER A 826 26.26 -52.41 46.56
N PRO A 827 26.94 -51.27 46.90
CA PRO A 827 26.34 -49.98 47.28
C PRO A 827 27.05 -48.62 47.00
N SER A 828 26.23 -47.56 47.11
CA SER A 828 26.48 -46.24 47.75
C SER A 828 26.98 -44.98 46.97
N LYS A 829 26.09 -43.95 46.98
CA LYS A 829 26.29 -42.47 46.81
C LYS A 829 26.67 -41.94 45.39
N PRO A 830 26.49 -40.63 45.08
CA PRO A 830 25.96 -39.50 45.89
C PRO A 830 24.76 -38.75 45.21
N GLN A 831 24.61 -37.44 45.50
CA GLN A 831 23.70 -36.41 44.92
C GLN A 831 22.25 -36.28 45.44
N ALA A 832 22.11 -35.61 46.59
CA ALA A 832 20.87 -34.91 46.99
C ALA A 832 21.10 -33.48 47.55
N ALA A 833 22.36 -33.03 47.69
CA ALA A 833 22.71 -31.74 48.34
C ALA A 833 22.92 -30.57 47.36
N GLU A 834 23.35 -30.83 46.11
CA GLU A 834 23.66 -29.78 45.13
C GLU A 834 22.40 -29.14 44.53
N SER A 835 21.31 -29.90 44.40
CA SER A 835 20.02 -29.41 43.89
C SER A 835 19.37 -28.40 44.83
N GLN A 836 19.41 -28.63 46.15
CA GLN A 836 18.92 -27.66 47.14
C GLN A 836 19.79 -26.39 47.17
N SER A 837 21.12 -26.52 47.06
CA SER A 837 22.03 -25.37 46.96
C SER A 837 21.75 -24.50 45.71
N ARG A 838 21.52 -25.12 44.55
CA ARG A 838 21.12 -24.39 43.32
C ARG A 838 19.73 -23.78 43.42
N LEU A 839 18.77 -24.43 44.08
CA LEU A 839 17.42 -23.88 44.26
C LEU A 839 17.44 -22.66 45.18
N SER A 840 18.12 -22.68 46.33
CA SER A 840 18.27 -21.47 47.17
C SER A 840 19.08 -20.36 46.49
N ALA A 841 20.05 -20.68 45.62
CA ALA A 841 20.76 -19.67 44.83
C ALA A 841 19.83 -19.00 43.79
N LEU A 842 18.96 -19.78 43.14
CA LEU A 842 17.92 -19.26 42.23
C LEU A 842 16.84 -18.47 42.97
N GLU A 843 16.40 -18.93 44.14
CA GLU A 843 15.43 -18.23 44.99
C GLU A 843 15.99 -16.89 45.50
N GLY A 844 17.28 -16.85 45.89
CA GLY A 844 17.98 -15.61 46.24
C GLY A 844 18.12 -14.64 45.06
N LEU A 845 18.45 -15.13 43.86
CA LEU A 845 18.50 -14.31 42.64
C LEU A 845 17.11 -13.81 42.23
N GLN A 846 16.08 -14.65 42.33
CA GLN A 846 14.69 -14.26 42.07
C GLN A 846 14.22 -13.20 43.08
N TYR A 847 14.54 -13.36 44.37
CA TYR A 847 14.23 -12.36 45.40
C TYR A 847 14.97 -11.04 45.17
N GLN A 848 16.21 -11.08 44.66
CA GLN A 848 16.95 -9.87 44.26
C GLN A 848 16.34 -9.20 43.01
N LEU A 849 15.96 -9.97 41.98
CA LEU A 849 15.33 -9.44 40.77
C LEU A 849 13.97 -8.81 41.10
N THR A 850 13.11 -9.52 41.82
CA THR A 850 11.81 -9.01 42.28
C THR A 850 11.97 -7.84 43.26
N SER A 851 13.06 -7.76 44.03
CA SER A 851 13.37 -6.56 44.83
C SER A 851 13.80 -5.36 43.97
N GLN A 852 14.58 -5.56 42.91
CA GLN A 852 14.90 -4.48 41.95
C GLN A 852 13.67 -4.03 41.16
N GLU A 853 12.80 -4.96 40.74
CA GLU A 853 11.53 -4.65 40.09
C GLU A 853 10.55 -3.93 41.03
N LEU A 854 10.48 -4.32 42.31
CA LEU A 854 9.70 -3.59 43.33
C LEU A 854 10.28 -2.20 43.61
N GLN A 855 11.59 -2.01 43.58
CA GLN A 855 12.21 -0.68 43.69
C GLN A 855 11.91 0.18 42.45
N PHE A 856 11.99 -0.38 41.24
CA PHE A 856 11.57 0.32 40.01
C PHE A 856 10.07 0.67 40.02
N ALA A 857 9.21 -0.23 40.53
CA ALA A 857 7.78 0.03 40.70
C ALA A 857 7.49 1.07 41.79
N GLN A 858 8.31 1.18 42.85
CA GLN A 858 8.18 2.22 43.89
C GLN A 858 8.52 3.62 43.37
N TYR A 859 9.44 3.76 42.41
CA TYR A 859 9.68 5.06 41.76
C TYR A 859 8.57 5.46 40.76
N GLN A 860 7.62 4.58 40.45
CA GLN A 860 6.49 4.86 39.56
C GLN A 860 5.13 4.40 40.11
N LYS A 861 4.68 4.95 41.26
CA LYS A 861 3.26 5.32 41.43
C LYS A 861 2.91 6.22 42.63
N SER A 862 2.20 7.30 42.29
CA SER A 862 1.21 8.04 43.12
C SER A 862 1.76 9.01 44.16
N PRO A 863 1.00 10.09 44.47
CA PRO A 863 -0.19 10.01 45.35
C PRO A 863 -1.50 10.48 44.65
N ASN A 864 -2.62 9.76 44.80
CA ASN A 864 -3.76 10.04 45.72
C ASN A 864 -4.95 10.76 45.04
N LEU A 865 -6.24 10.42 45.22
CA LEU A 865 -6.95 9.35 45.97
C LEU A 865 -8.03 8.75 45.04
N SER A 866 -8.26 7.44 44.97
CA SER A 866 -8.93 6.59 45.97
C SER A 866 -10.35 7.04 46.36
N ALA A 867 -11.31 6.32 45.78
CA ALA A 867 -12.74 6.27 46.06
C ALA A 867 -13.17 6.19 47.54
N ARG A 868 -14.46 6.45 47.78
CA ARG A 868 -15.18 5.97 48.97
C ARG A 868 -16.65 5.59 48.73
N ASP A 869 -17.01 4.41 49.24
CA ASP A 869 -18.32 3.87 49.68
C ASP A 869 -19.55 3.82 48.73
N ARG A 870 -19.64 2.67 48.05
CA ARG A 870 -20.70 1.65 48.22
C ARG A 870 -22.13 2.07 48.68
N SER A 871 -23.08 1.84 47.77
CA SER A 871 -24.45 1.31 48.01
C SER A 871 -25.47 2.10 48.85
N THR A 872 -26.59 2.47 48.21
CA THR A 872 -27.90 1.80 48.44
C THR A 872 -28.88 2.06 47.29
N ALA A 873 -29.79 1.11 47.04
CA ALA A 873 -30.63 1.08 45.83
C ALA A 873 -32.03 1.68 46.02
N LYS A 874 -32.64 2.14 44.92
CA LYS A 874 -34.08 1.93 44.65
C LYS A 874 -34.44 2.10 43.16
N LYS A 875 -35.19 1.12 42.65
CA LYS A 875 -36.36 1.18 41.73
C LYS A 875 -36.47 2.41 40.80
N GLN A 876 -36.81 2.28 39.51
CA GLN A 876 -37.87 1.40 38.97
C GLN A 876 -37.90 1.36 37.40
N SER A 877 -38.54 0.33 36.85
CA SER A 877 -39.26 0.29 35.54
C SER A 877 -38.49 0.28 34.20
N ALA A 878 -38.39 -0.93 33.64
CA ALA A 878 -38.72 -1.38 32.27
C ALA A 878 -38.88 -0.39 31.08
N GLY A 879 -38.44 -0.83 29.90
CA GLY A 879 -39.12 -0.50 28.63
C GLY A 879 -38.24 -0.28 27.37
N SER A 880 -37.84 -1.39 26.73
CA SER A 880 -37.83 -1.63 25.26
C SER A 880 -38.06 -0.44 24.28
N GLY A 881 -37.20 -0.34 23.25
CA GLY A 881 -37.27 0.59 22.12
C GLY A 881 -35.87 0.92 21.55
N SER A 882 -35.61 1.03 20.24
CA SER A 882 -36.45 0.95 19.04
C SER A 882 -35.74 0.14 17.91
N ALA A 883 -36.22 0.20 16.65
CA ALA A 883 -35.62 -0.42 15.46
C ALA A 883 -35.28 0.60 14.36
N ALA A 884 -34.51 0.16 13.35
CA ALA A 884 -34.05 0.98 12.23
C ALA A 884 -35.08 1.12 11.09
N ALA A 885 -34.97 2.24 10.35
CA ALA A 885 -35.30 2.36 8.92
C ALA A 885 -34.34 3.43 8.35
N MET A 886 -33.60 3.29 7.24
CA MET A 886 -33.70 2.49 6.01
C MET A 886 -34.76 2.95 5.00
N GLN A 887 -34.31 3.66 3.95
CA GLN A 887 -34.69 3.52 2.53
C GLN A 887 -33.38 3.78 1.73
N LEU A 888 -32.87 2.87 0.88
CA LEU A 888 -33.32 2.51 -0.50
C LEU A 888 -33.38 3.74 -1.45
N SER A 889 -32.99 3.68 -2.72
CA SER A 889 -32.44 2.59 -3.56
C SER A 889 -32.03 3.13 -4.94
N THR A 890 -31.06 2.51 -5.64
CA THR A 890 -31.19 2.18 -7.09
C THR A 890 -30.08 1.26 -7.58
N THR A 891 -30.50 0.23 -8.31
CA THR A 891 -29.71 -0.72 -9.11
C THR A 891 -29.33 -0.09 -10.46
N GLU A 892 -28.19 -0.44 -11.06
CA GLU A 892 -28.07 -1.05 -12.41
C GLU A 892 -26.60 -1.43 -12.70
N GLU A 893 -26.43 -2.62 -13.28
CA GLU A 893 -25.19 -3.21 -13.85
C GLU A 893 -24.87 -2.59 -15.25
N PRO A 894 -23.87 -3.00 -16.10
CA PRO A 894 -23.08 -4.25 -16.09
C PRO A 894 -21.58 -4.19 -16.55
N LYS A 895 -20.99 -5.40 -16.68
CA LYS A 895 -19.83 -5.82 -17.51
C LYS A 895 -18.42 -5.82 -16.90
N GLY A 896 -18.15 -6.88 -16.14
CA GLY A 896 -16.82 -7.51 -16.04
C GLY A 896 -16.79 -8.92 -16.64
N THR A 897 -16.53 -9.07 -17.94
CA THR A 897 -16.26 -10.34 -18.65
C THR A 897 -15.35 -10.03 -19.85
N ARG A 898 -14.36 -10.83 -20.27
CA ARG A 898 -14.11 -12.27 -20.09
C ARG A 898 -12.62 -12.59 -20.36
N LYS A 899 -12.14 -13.72 -19.80
CA LYS A 899 -11.01 -14.63 -20.17
C LYS A 899 -10.11 -14.24 -21.37
N GLU A 900 -8.80 -14.50 -21.36
CA GLU A 900 -8.12 -15.82 -21.28
C GLU A 900 -6.62 -15.63 -20.91
N ASN A 901 -5.81 -16.57 -20.41
CA ASN A 901 -6.02 -17.96 -19.94
C ASN A 901 -4.79 -18.43 -19.08
N ILE A 902 -5.00 -19.49 -18.28
CA ILE A 902 -4.00 -20.50 -17.83
C ILE A 902 -2.97 -20.13 -16.72
N SER A 903 -3.18 -20.76 -15.55
CA SER A 903 -2.28 -21.05 -14.41
C SER A 903 -1.12 -22.01 -14.78
N PRO A 904 -0.18 -22.45 -13.90
CA PRO A 904 -0.10 -22.25 -12.44
C PRO A 904 1.32 -21.96 -11.84
N SER A 905 1.33 -21.76 -10.52
CA SER A 905 2.47 -21.95 -9.59
C SER A 905 2.91 -23.45 -9.55
N PRO A 906 4.03 -23.88 -8.91
CA PRO A 906 4.77 -23.19 -7.84
C PRO A 906 6.32 -23.32 -7.80
N ARG A 907 6.90 -22.65 -6.79
CA ARG A 907 8.19 -22.89 -6.08
C ARG A 907 9.10 -24.04 -6.57
N GLY A 908 10.34 -23.67 -6.87
CA GLY A 908 11.48 -23.94 -5.98
C GLY A 908 11.85 -25.40 -5.66
N HIS A 909 13.02 -25.81 -6.18
CA HIS A 909 13.81 -26.97 -5.75
C HIS A 909 13.89 -27.14 -4.22
N VAL A 910 14.12 -28.39 -3.77
CA VAL A 910 15.34 -28.77 -3.01
C VAL A 910 15.50 -30.30 -2.86
N ILE A 911 16.69 -30.78 -3.25
CA ILE A 911 17.46 -31.98 -2.83
C ILE A 911 16.87 -33.41 -2.98
N ASN A 912 17.72 -34.25 -3.58
CA ASN A 912 17.62 -35.71 -3.74
C ASN A 912 18.02 -36.52 -2.49
N SER A 913 17.56 -37.77 -2.47
CA SER A 913 18.04 -38.98 -1.72
C SER A 913 17.12 -39.41 -0.56
N SER A 914 16.81 -40.71 -0.36
CA SER A 914 17.61 -41.90 -0.66
C SER A 914 16.80 -43.17 -0.95
N ARG A 915 17.41 -44.08 -1.74
CA ARG A 915 17.31 -45.57 -1.70
C ARG A 915 15.93 -46.27 -1.73
N SER A 916 15.72 -46.96 -2.87
CA SER A 916 15.61 -48.43 -2.99
C SER A 916 14.46 -49.17 -2.27
N ILE A 917 13.67 -49.93 -3.03
CA ILE A 917 13.55 -51.39 -2.83
C ILE A 917 12.92 -52.14 -4.04
N HIS A 918 13.60 -53.23 -4.44
CA HIS A 918 13.15 -54.45 -5.15
C HIS A 918 12.35 -54.47 -6.48
N SER A 919 13.04 -55.00 -7.50
CA SER A 919 12.70 -56.24 -8.26
C SER A 919 11.73 -56.22 -9.44
N GLY A 920 12.18 -56.78 -10.57
CA GLY A 920 11.32 -57.16 -11.71
C GLY A 920 12.04 -57.39 -13.05
N THR A 921 12.90 -58.41 -13.12
CA THR A 921 13.42 -59.10 -14.33
C THR A 921 12.56 -58.98 -15.61
N SER A 922 13.11 -58.87 -16.83
CA SER A 922 13.86 -59.91 -17.58
C SER A 922 14.13 -59.34 -19.02
N TRP A 923 15.17 -59.64 -19.82
CA TRP A 923 15.95 -60.86 -20.09
C TRP A 923 17.41 -60.52 -20.50
N ILE A 924 18.34 -61.46 -20.23
CA ILE A 924 19.41 -62.04 -21.10
C ILE A 924 19.96 -61.14 -22.26
N GLU A 925 21.26 -60.94 -22.47
CA GLU A 925 22.44 -61.79 -22.25
C GLU A 925 23.66 -60.93 -21.88
N GLY A 926 24.63 -61.45 -21.15
CA GLY A 926 25.92 -60.77 -20.96
C GLY A 926 27.06 -61.76 -21.12
N GLU A 927 28.24 -61.27 -21.48
CA GLU A 927 29.48 -61.95 -21.08
C GLU A 927 30.70 -61.00 -21.01
N SER A 928 31.59 -61.36 -20.09
CA SER A 928 33.05 -61.20 -20.20
C SER A 928 33.65 -59.80 -20.25
N SER A 929 33.76 -59.18 -19.06
CA SER A 929 34.88 -58.28 -18.77
C SER A 929 36.22 -59.02 -18.87
N LEU A 930 37.27 -58.36 -19.36
CA LEU A 930 38.60 -58.32 -18.73
C LEU A 930 39.55 -57.41 -19.53
N GLN A 931 40.20 -56.46 -18.85
CA GLN A 931 41.33 -55.66 -19.37
C GLN A 931 41.00 -54.86 -20.67
N GLU A 932 41.81 -53.92 -21.17
CA GLU A 932 42.99 -53.26 -20.63
C GLU A 932 43.01 -51.78 -21.06
N VAL A 933 43.59 -50.92 -20.23
CA VAL A 933 44.66 -49.98 -20.58
C VAL A 933 44.72 -49.45 -22.02
N TRP A 934 44.59 -48.12 -22.15
CA TRP A 934 45.29 -47.27 -23.14
C TRP A 934 45.56 -47.84 -24.54
N LYS A 935 44.55 -47.89 -25.41
CA LYS A 935 44.71 -47.53 -26.84
C LYS A 935 43.36 -47.18 -27.47
N ILE A 936 43.16 -45.93 -27.91
CA ILE A 936 43.60 -45.33 -29.19
C ILE A 936 42.62 -45.66 -30.31
N LEU A 937 41.98 -44.60 -30.83
CA LEU A 937 41.20 -44.56 -32.08
C LEU A 937 39.87 -45.38 -32.04
N ASP A 938 38.85 -45.11 -32.84
CA ASP A 938 38.78 -44.20 -34.00
C ASP A 938 37.43 -43.46 -34.12
N MET A 939 37.40 -42.48 -35.03
CA MET A 939 36.31 -41.61 -35.50
C MET A 939 34.84 -42.07 -35.37
N GLY A 940 33.90 -41.14 -35.09
CA GLY A 940 32.46 -41.47 -34.97
C GLY A 940 31.37 -40.38 -35.06
N SER A 941 31.64 -39.18 -35.60
CA SER A 941 30.62 -38.25 -36.17
C SER A 941 29.43 -37.72 -35.33
N SER A 942 29.50 -36.43 -34.96
CA SER A 942 28.45 -35.38 -35.19
C SER A 942 27.05 -35.50 -34.52
N PRO A 943 26.22 -34.42 -34.46
CA PRO A 943 26.42 -33.05 -34.97
C PRO A 943 26.18 -31.91 -33.93
N SER A 944 26.32 -30.67 -34.43
CA SER A 944 25.58 -29.46 -34.00
C SER A 944 26.04 -28.59 -32.81
N LEU A 945 26.75 -27.52 -33.17
CA LEU A 945 26.35 -26.10 -32.96
C LEU A 945 26.32 -25.47 -31.54
N ILE A 946 27.33 -24.60 -31.32
CA ILE A 946 27.16 -23.14 -31.06
C ILE A 946 26.55 -22.68 -29.70
N SER A 947 27.43 -22.10 -28.87
CA SER A 947 27.35 -20.72 -28.33
C SER A 947 26.38 -20.43 -27.17
N SER A 948 26.67 -19.52 -26.22
CA SER A 948 27.95 -18.90 -25.85
C SER A 948 27.96 -18.49 -24.37
N GLN A 949 29.18 -18.39 -23.89
CA GLN A 949 29.69 -17.53 -22.82
C GLN A 949 29.39 -16.02 -23.08
N ASP A 950 29.84 -15.16 -22.17
CA ASP A 950 30.12 -13.71 -22.29
C ASP A 950 29.11 -12.78 -21.56
N ASP A 951 29.46 -11.55 -21.16
CA ASP A 951 30.61 -10.69 -21.54
C ASP A 951 31.13 -9.82 -20.35
N ALA A 952 32.09 -8.87 -20.41
CA ALA A 952 32.17 -7.65 -21.24
C ALA A 952 33.53 -6.87 -21.02
N PRO A 953 33.80 -5.67 -21.62
CA PRO A 953 33.93 -5.34 -23.07
C PRO A 953 35.03 -4.26 -23.43
N GLN A 954 35.23 -3.92 -24.73
CA GLN A 954 35.40 -2.54 -25.35
C GLN A 954 36.29 -2.40 -26.64
N ALA A 955 36.07 -1.33 -27.43
CA ALA A 955 36.71 -1.00 -28.75
C ALA A 955 36.93 0.54 -29.01
N THR A 956 37.49 0.97 -30.17
CA THR A 956 37.90 2.38 -30.48
C THR A 956 37.78 2.84 -31.97
N THR A 957 38.13 4.09 -32.35
CA THR A 957 37.95 4.70 -33.71
C THR A 957 38.98 5.83 -34.05
N THR A 958 39.28 6.13 -35.34
CA THR A 958 40.21 7.21 -35.84
C THR A 958 39.86 7.60 -37.33
N ARG A 959 40.30 8.67 -38.06
CA ARG A 959 40.94 10.02 -37.86
C ARG A 959 41.45 10.61 -39.23
N SER A 960 41.24 11.91 -39.57
CA SER A 960 41.87 12.61 -40.74
C SER A 960 42.00 14.17 -40.60
N HIS A 961 42.74 14.85 -41.52
CA HIS A 961 43.21 16.28 -41.46
C HIS A 961 42.55 17.23 -42.51
N PRO A 962 42.73 18.59 -42.45
CA PRO A 962 43.87 19.30 -43.12
C PRO A 962 44.47 20.55 -42.38
N GLY A 963 45.57 21.14 -42.89
CA GLY A 963 46.26 22.37 -42.40
C GLY A 963 46.04 23.63 -43.29
N PRO A 964 46.93 24.67 -43.38
CA PRO A 964 48.35 24.72 -42.93
C PRO A 964 48.94 26.09 -42.41
N ARG A 965 50.27 26.09 -42.13
CA ARG A 965 51.29 27.18 -42.39
C ARG A 965 51.57 28.33 -41.38
N ASN A 966 52.70 28.30 -40.63
CA ASN A 966 54.01 28.95 -41.00
C ASN A 966 55.12 28.97 -39.87
N GLN A 967 56.37 28.66 -40.27
CA GLN A 967 57.68 29.27 -39.86
C GLN A 967 58.35 29.18 -38.45
N ASN A 968 59.47 28.42 -38.43
CA ASN A 968 60.89 28.83 -38.24
C ASN A 968 61.54 29.36 -36.90
N THR A 969 62.64 28.66 -36.55
CA THR A 969 63.99 29.15 -36.10
C THR A 969 64.29 29.69 -34.68
N LYS A 970 65.53 29.36 -34.25
CA LYS A 970 66.36 29.85 -33.12
C LYS A 970 66.67 31.38 -33.21
N PRO A 971 67.39 32.02 -32.26
CA PRO A 971 67.35 31.98 -30.78
C PRO A 971 67.36 33.42 -30.14
N SER A 972 67.60 33.50 -28.81
CA SER A 972 68.28 34.62 -28.09
C SER A 972 67.46 35.64 -27.24
N ALA A 973 67.62 35.50 -25.91
CA ALA A 973 67.99 36.52 -24.91
C ALA A 973 67.07 37.70 -24.44
N VAL A 974 67.25 38.00 -23.14
CA VAL A 974 67.13 39.31 -22.41
C VAL A 974 65.92 39.55 -21.46
N ARG A 975 66.19 39.41 -20.13
CA ARG A 975 65.66 40.15 -18.93
C ARG A 975 64.12 40.26 -18.69
N LYS A 976 63.54 40.24 -17.48
CA LYS A 976 63.96 40.30 -16.04
C LYS A 976 63.13 39.20 -15.29
N GLY A 977 63.43 38.59 -14.14
CA GLY A 977 64.13 39.00 -12.89
C GLY A 977 63.18 39.78 -11.95
N PRO A 978 63.12 39.57 -10.60
CA PRO A 978 63.78 38.60 -9.69
C PRO A 978 62.71 37.64 -9.03
N GLU A 979 62.88 36.80 -7.98
CA GLU A 979 63.54 36.90 -6.66
C GLU A 979 64.05 35.56 -6.05
N LYS A 980 64.78 35.69 -4.93
CA LYS A 980 65.52 34.73 -4.08
C LYS A 980 65.49 35.32 -2.63
N PRO A 981 66.13 34.74 -1.58
CA PRO A 981 66.28 33.34 -1.13
C PRO A 981 66.10 33.18 0.42
N GLY A 982 66.38 32.00 0.99
CA GLY A 982 66.70 31.78 2.42
C GLY A 982 66.71 30.28 2.76
N GLN A 983 67.82 29.62 3.11
CA GLN A 983 68.58 29.65 4.38
C GLN A 983 67.71 29.21 5.59
N SER A 984 68.11 28.25 6.44
CA SER A 984 69.41 28.13 7.13
C SER A 984 69.79 26.68 7.60
N PRO A 985 71.00 26.46 8.17
CA PRO A 985 71.58 25.13 8.44
C PRO A 985 71.81 24.84 9.96
N ASN A 986 72.86 24.06 10.29
CA ASN A 986 73.58 23.90 11.59
C ASN A 986 73.10 22.82 12.60
N ILE A 987 73.96 22.12 13.39
CA ILE A 987 75.41 21.80 13.31
C ILE A 987 75.86 20.69 14.34
N ARG A 988 76.86 19.87 13.99
CA ARG A 988 77.91 19.17 14.82
C ARG A 988 77.66 18.12 15.94
N GLN A 989 78.54 17.08 15.84
CA GLN A 989 79.38 16.43 16.88
C GLN A 989 78.74 15.49 17.94
N GLY A 990 79.38 14.37 18.34
CA GLY A 990 80.59 13.71 17.81
C GLY A 990 81.19 12.60 18.73
N LYS A 991 82.19 11.85 18.21
CA LYS A 991 83.28 11.04 18.86
C LYS A 991 82.98 10.18 20.13
N GLY A 992 83.51 8.95 20.29
CA GLY A 992 84.36 8.09 19.44
C GLY A 992 85.37 7.21 20.22
N ARG A 993 86.16 6.36 19.50
CA ARG A 993 87.30 5.49 19.96
C ARG A 993 86.97 4.32 20.92
N GLY A 994 87.72 3.21 20.96
CA GLY A 994 88.91 2.68 20.23
C GLY A 994 88.99 1.14 20.40
N SER A 995 89.99 0.35 19.96
CA SER A 995 91.37 0.63 19.53
C SER A 995 92.02 -0.49 18.69
N GLN A 996 92.88 -0.09 17.73
CA GLN A 996 94.18 -0.69 17.31
C GLN A 996 94.36 -2.20 16.98
N GLY A 997 94.98 -2.48 15.82
CA GLY A 997 95.65 -3.77 15.50
C GLY A 997 95.99 -3.97 14.01
N THR A 998 97.23 -3.71 13.60
CA THR A 998 97.80 -3.94 12.23
C THR A 998 99.17 -4.63 12.34
N PRO A 999 99.89 -5.05 11.26
CA PRO A 999 99.54 -5.88 10.10
C PRO A 999 100.62 -6.99 9.81
N LYS A 1000 100.62 -7.60 8.59
CA LYS A 1000 101.58 -8.55 7.94
C LYS A 1000 101.13 -10.04 7.98
N ILE A 1001 100.83 -10.72 6.86
CA ILE A 1001 101.63 -11.10 5.65
C ILE A 1001 102.68 -12.19 5.95
N ARG A 1002 102.45 -13.47 5.55
CA ARG A 1002 103.02 -14.16 4.35
C ARG A 1002 102.78 -15.69 4.32
N ASN A 1003 102.38 -16.23 3.16
CA ASN A 1003 102.47 -17.65 2.69
C ASN A 1003 101.76 -18.75 3.53
N TYR A 1004 101.40 -19.95 3.02
CA TYR A 1004 101.74 -20.64 1.76
C TYR A 1004 100.52 -21.30 1.07
N ASN A 1005 100.57 -21.34 -0.27
CA ASN A 1005 100.18 -22.41 -1.20
C ASN A 1005 99.02 -23.41 -0.95
N ILE A 1006 98.21 -23.54 -2.03
CA ILE A 1006 97.78 -24.80 -2.69
C ILE A 1006 96.70 -25.65 -1.98
N ARG A 1007 95.74 -26.11 -2.80
CA ARG A 1007 94.82 -27.27 -2.70
C ARG A 1007 94.82 -28.07 -1.39
N ASP A 1008 93.67 -28.42 -0.81
CA ASP A 1008 92.33 -28.62 -1.43
C ASP A 1008 91.24 -27.67 -0.87
#